data_AF-A0A6J7ESA5-F1
#
_entry.id   AF-A0A6J7ESA5-F1
#
_cell.length_a   1.000
_cell.length_b   1.000
_cell.length_c   1.000
_cell.angle_alpha   90.00
_cell.angle_beta   90.00
_cell.angle_gamma   90.00
#
_symmetry.space_group_name_H-M   'P 1'
#
loop_
_entity.id
_entity.type
_entity.pdbx_description
1 polymer ?
#
loop_
_entity_poly.entity_id
_entity_poly.type
_entity_poly.pdbx_seq_one_letter_code
_entity_poly.pdbx_strand_id
1 'polypeptide(L)'
;MTALRRRAAIAIAVFSCLFAFVVPIAVQQSASALACVTPTESTLVDGADTYTVQTFTDTSANCDWQVPSGVTAIEAVIVGGGGGAAFGSCGGGGGGGRLLVSDAPINVTAGDLLSIAIGGGGAGGWFVDQGQWTHGTSGSPSSLTISNNTYSASGGGGGGGGYGAVAGLSGGSGGGGTSCPTDVGGSADASTVTGFTGYANDGSTGGTNTYEGGGGGGAGEAGTVRNGGAGKIVWGVALAGGGGGWTNGVGGIGGGGSGGPGQSTASEAGSPGTDGLGGGGGGGQRGGSGRVMIRYLTPAPTAIPSPTIVIDPADANSYSGSGNVVTDVVSGISGTMTNVSFDSSYCGVFTFADNASIAFPTTDFGDEFSLSAWVKPTSGASNIQTLMSNAGSGGGANGFKLTWNNWSSSDKKMVIENGGGGSSKIISASPQIVDEEWQQLVYTFSKTTRLVTYYRNGVPVAHNNALFMSAAGTNQPWWLGSMGGGTLFMNAKLGAVKIFSKVLSDGEVTADYNSTSERYTANPICPVVAPVAPVNSAVPLITGIARIGETLTATTGEWSESPTFEYRWQSAETTTAAYSNIENANSSTYTLTRSDVGKYVRVVVRATNAAGFVDAISEPTSAVIAFAPAAPTLDSVTGGDRQLTLFVTPGDDGGSPVTGFFYSFDGISFSGLSGNTSPFIISPVTGRETFTVTVLAVNAFGASQYSESLTAVTTDADLDASDAAAIETARLAAIAEAARVAEVERLARVAAELRAAEERAAAEARAKIAADEKAAAEKKAADDKKAADEKAAADLKAKEDEEKKLADEKKAKEEADKKKADEEKKLADEKKAADEKKAAELKAKADADKKKADDEKRAAELKAKADAEKKKADEEKKAAELKAKAEAEKKAAEAERASQPTTTATAQVITSAEAKAEIAGSSENPAAVAERTSLGGKYVVSALSAGGNKVALKLKGLKVGTKVVLKLKRNVRR
;
A
#
# COMPACT_ATOMS: atom_id res chain seq x y z
N MET A 1 -49.02 -98.31 -24.98
CA MET A 1 -48.92 -97.18 -25.96
C MET A 1 -49.91 -96.04 -25.73
N THR A 2 -50.90 -96.17 -24.85
CA THR A 2 -51.83 -95.07 -24.48
C THR A 2 -51.34 -94.21 -23.31
N ALA A 3 -50.27 -94.62 -22.61
CA ALA A 3 -49.63 -93.86 -21.52
C ALA A 3 -48.52 -92.90 -21.99
N LEU A 4 -47.95 -93.09 -23.19
CA LEU A 4 -46.96 -92.18 -23.78
C LEU A 4 -47.62 -90.95 -24.44
N ARG A 5 -48.89 -91.06 -24.86
CA ARG A 5 -49.63 -89.95 -25.50
C ARG A 5 -50.24 -88.94 -24.52
N ARG A 6 -50.44 -89.29 -23.24
CA ARG A 6 -50.88 -88.34 -22.19
C ARG A 6 -49.73 -87.53 -21.59
N ARG A 7 -48.48 -88.00 -21.68
CA ARG A 7 -47.29 -87.24 -21.24
C ARG A 7 -46.80 -86.24 -22.30
N ALA A 8 -47.12 -86.44 -23.58
CA ALA A 8 -46.84 -85.47 -24.64
C ALA A 8 -47.85 -84.31 -24.70
N ALA A 9 -49.14 -84.55 -24.42
CA ALA A 9 -50.18 -83.51 -24.50
C ALA A 9 -50.13 -82.49 -23.33
N ILE A 10 -49.69 -82.90 -22.14
CA ILE A 10 -49.50 -81.98 -21.00
C ILE A 10 -48.17 -81.22 -21.12
N ALA A 11 -47.15 -81.82 -21.76
CA ALA A 11 -45.91 -81.12 -22.08
C ALA A 11 -46.09 -80.01 -23.14
N ILE A 12 -46.99 -80.21 -24.12
CA ILE A 12 -47.23 -79.23 -25.20
C ILE A 12 -48.18 -78.10 -24.77
N ALA A 13 -49.13 -78.34 -23.86
CA ALA A 13 -50.02 -77.29 -23.35
C ALA A 13 -49.36 -76.37 -22.29
N VAL A 14 -48.39 -76.87 -21.51
CA VAL A 14 -47.68 -76.04 -20.52
C VAL A 14 -46.54 -75.23 -21.17
N PHE A 15 -46.02 -75.66 -22.34
CA PHE A 15 -45.03 -74.89 -23.10
C PHE A 15 -45.63 -73.79 -24.01
N SER A 16 -46.94 -73.82 -24.29
CA SER A 16 -47.58 -72.90 -25.25
C SER A 16 -48.32 -71.70 -24.61
N CYS A 17 -48.38 -71.61 -23.28
CA CYS A 17 -48.92 -70.44 -22.56
C CYS A 17 -47.85 -69.52 -21.93
N LEU A 18 -46.56 -69.85 -22.07
CA LEU A 18 -45.47 -69.03 -21.51
C LEU A 18 -44.69 -68.19 -22.54
N PHE A 19 -45.14 -68.15 -23.80
CA PHE A 19 -44.44 -67.46 -24.91
C PHE A 19 -45.35 -66.53 -25.73
N ALA A 20 -46.32 -65.85 -25.10
CA ALA A 20 -47.21 -64.89 -25.77
C ALA A 20 -47.25 -63.48 -25.17
N PHE A 21 -46.39 -63.15 -24.21
CA PHE A 21 -46.12 -61.77 -23.77
C PHE A 21 -44.65 -61.63 -23.39
N VAL A 22 -43.77 -61.97 -24.32
CA VAL A 22 -42.43 -61.39 -24.36
C VAL A 22 -42.43 -60.49 -25.59
N VAL A 23 -42.89 -59.26 -25.38
CA VAL A 23 -42.32 -58.14 -26.14
C VAL A 23 -40.81 -58.36 -26.05
N PRO A 24 -40.05 -58.35 -27.16
CA PRO A 24 -38.62 -58.20 -27.02
C PRO A 24 -38.45 -56.82 -26.39
N ILE A 25 -38.39 -56.77 -25.05
CA ILE A 25 -37.53 -55.79 -24.42
C ILE A 25 -36.16 -56.27 -24.89
N ALA A 26 -35.76 -55.76 -26.06
CA ALA A 26 -34.38 -55.47 -26.28
C ALA A 26 -33.99 -54.68 -25.04
N VAL A 27 -33.44 -55.37 -24.05
CA VAL A 27 -32.47 -54.75 -23.18
C VAL A 27 -31.36 -54.41 -24.16
N GLN A 28 -31.50 -53.24 -24.79
CA GLN A 28 -30.34 -52.49 -25.22
C GLN A 28 -29.52 -52.37 -23.94
N GLN A 29 -28.58 -53.30 -23.77
CA GLN A 29 -27.29 -52.90 -23.25
C GLN A 29 -26.80 -51.85 -24.24
N SER A 30 -27.22 -50.61 -24.01
CA SER A 30 -26.45 -49.45 -24.41
C SER A 30 -25.08 -49.75 -23.81
N ALA A 31 -24.10 -50.09 -24.64
CA ALA A 31 -22.72 -50.04 -24.19
C ALA A 31 -22.56 -48.65 -23.56
N SER A 32 -22.38 -48.59 -22.24
CA SER A 32 -22.15 -47.32 -21.56
C SER A 32 -20.99 -46.65 -22.29
N ALA A 33 -21.21 -45.46 -22.84
CA ALA A 33 -20.14 -44.75 -23.50
C ALA A 33 -19.02 -44.52 -22.47
N LEU A 34 -17.77 -44.54 -22.94
CA LEU A 34 -16.64 -44.33 -22.04
C LEU A 34 -16.74 -42.93 -21.44
N ALA A 35 -16.33 -42.72 -20.19
CA ALA A 35 -16.22 -41.36 -19.67
C ALA A 35 -15.26 -40.56 -20.58
N CYS A 36 -15.59 -39.32 -20.91
CA CYS A 36 -14.73 -38.51 -21.76
C CYS A 36 -13.32 -38.39 -21.16
N VAL A 37 -12.29 -38.59 -21.99
CA VAL A 37 -10.94 -38.12 -21.65
C VAL A 37 -11.05 -36.63 -21.36
N THR A 38 -10.50 -36.18 -20.22
CA THR A 38 -10.76 -34.85 -19.64
C THR A 38 -10.79 -33.77 -20.73
N PRO A 39 -11.95 -33.12 -20.99
CA PRO A 39 -12.03 -32.08 -22.01
C PRO A 39 -11.05 -30.95 -21.70
N THR A 40 -10.65 -30.22 -22.75
CA THR A 40 -9.87 -29.00 -22.53
C THR A 40 -10.80 -27.92 -22.01
N GLU A 41 -10.55 -27.47 -20.78
CA GLU A 41 -11.28 -26.37 -20.15
C GLU A 41 -10.61 -25.03 -20.45
N SER A 42 -11.41 -23.99 -20.66
CA SER A 42 -10.96 -22.60 -20.78
C SER A 42 -12.03 -21.64 -20.26
N THR A 43 -11.64 -20.39 -20.05
CA THR A 43 -12.54 -19.32 -19.59
C THR A 43 -12.81 -18.32 -20.71
N LEU A 44 -14.07 -17.90 -20.84
CA LEU A 44 -14.50 -16.88 -21.78
C LEU A 44 -15.27 -15.78 -21.02
N VAL A 45 -14.88 -14.53 -21.22
CA VAL A 45 -15.63 -13.37 -20.70
C VAL A 45 -16.45 -12.78 -21.84
N ASP A 46 -17.76 -12.69 -21.64
CA ASP A 46 -18.71 -12.18 -22.62
C ASP A 46 -19.62 -11.16 -21.92
N GLY A 47 -19.34 -9.86 -22.12
CA GLY A 47 -19.98 -8.79 -21.38
C GLY A 47 -19.63 -8.81 -19.89
N ALA A 48 -20.63 -8.93 -19.02
CA ALA A 48 -20.47 -9.02 -17.57
C ALA A 48 -20.34 -10.46 -17.06
N ASP A 49 -20.60 -11.44 -17.92
CA ASP A 49 -20.67 -12.85 -17.55
C ASP A 49 -19.34 -13.55 -17.84
N THR A 50 -18.95 -14.44 -16.93
CA THR A 50 -17.80 -15.34 -17.10
C THR A 50 -18.33 -16.74 -17.34
N TYR A 51 -17.87 -17.36 -18.42
CA TYR A 51 -18.24 -18.70 -18.84
C TYR A 51 -17.05 -19.64 -18.72
N THR A 52 -17.34 -20.87 -18.27
CA THR A 52 -16.43 -22.01 -18.44
C THR A 52 -16.77 -22.70 -19.76
N VAL A 53 -15.75 -22.96 -20.58
CA VAL A 53 -15.89 -23.59 -21.91
C VAL A 53 -15.17 -24.93 -21.90
N GLN A 54 -15.92 -26.01 -22.10
CA GLN A 54 -15.41 -27.36 -22.29
C GLN A 54 -15.31 -27.68 -23.78
N THR A 55 -14.13 -28.12 -24.23
CA THR A 55 -13.86 -28.43 -25.63
C THR A 55 -13.50 -29.90 -25.83
N PHE A 56 -14.20 -30.55 -26.75
CA PHE A 56 -14.08 -31.96 -27.08
C PHE A 56 -13.60 -32.12 -28.54
N THR A 57 -12.49 -32.82 -28.75
CA THR A 57 -11.87 -33.01 -30.08
C THR A 57 -11.44 -34.47 -30.35
N ASP A 58 -11.56 -35.36 -29.38
CA ASP A 58 -11.15 -36.75 -29.52
C ASP A 58 -12.16 -37.54 -30.38
N THR A 59 -11.66 -38.19 -31.42
CA THR A 59 -12.43 -38.99 -32.38
C THR A 59 -12.52 -40.47 -32.00
N SER A 60 -11.95 -40.88 -30.86
CA SER A 60 -11.72 -42.30 -30.54
C SER A 60 -12.97 -43.10 -30.14
N ALA A 61 -14.05 -42.46 -29.67
CA ALA A 61 -15.38 -43.06 -29.45
C ALA A 61 -16.40 -42.00 -29.00
N ASN A 62 -17.68 -42.39 -28.91
CA ASN A 62 -18.65 -41.64 -28.12
C ASN A 62 -18.22 -41.63 -26.66
N CYS A 63 -18.37 -40.49 -26.00
CA CYS A 63 -18.11 -40.37 -24.58
C CYS A 63 -19.24 -39.64 -23.86
N ASP A 64 -19.42 -39.93 -22.58
CA ASP A 64 -20.38 -39.23 -21.74
C ASP A 64 -19.66 -38.18 -20.87
N TRP A 65 -20.16 -36.95 -20.91
CA TRP A 65 -19.72 -35.85 -20.07
C TRP A 65 -20.79 -35.51 -19.04
N GLN A 66 -20.42 -35.50 -17.76
CA GLN A 66 -21.33 -35.19 -16.68
C GLN A 66 -21.44 -33.67 -16.48
N VAL A 67 -22.67 -33.17 -16.44
CA VAL A 67 -22.96 -31.74 -16.18
C VAL A 67 -22.49 -31.38 -14.75
N PRO A 68 -21.63 -30.35 -14.58
CA PRO A 68 -21.13 -29.95 -13.28
C PRO A 68 -22.22 -29.47 -12.33
N SER A 69 -21.93 -29.54 -11.02
CA SER A 69 -22.80 -29.00 -9.98
C SER A 69 -23.08 -27.51 -10.19
N GLY A 70 -24.32 -27.08 -9.96
CA GLY A 70 -24.72 -25.67 -10.07
C GLY A 70 -24.97 -25.19 -11.51
N VAL A 71 -24.73 -26.03 -12.52
CA VAL A 71 -25.04 -25.71 -13.92
C VAL A 71 -26.49 -26.11 -14.23
N THR A 72 -27.30 -25.14 -14.65
CA THR A 72 -28.72 -25.33 -15.00
C THR A 72 -29.01 -25.10 -16.48
N ALA A 73 -28.09 -24.48 -17.21
CA ALA A 73 -28.19 -24.26 -18.64
C ALA A 73 -26.80 -24.25 -19.28
N ILE A 74 -26.73 -24.72 -20.52
CA ILE A 74 -25.52 -24.72 -21.35
C ILE A 74 -25.80 -24.09 -22.71
N GLU A 75 -24.77 -23.59 -23.38
CA GLU A 75 -24.80 -23.29 -24.80
C GLU A 75 -23.82 -24.22 -25.52
N ALA A 76 -24.13 -24.57 -26.76
CA ALA A 76 -23.39 -25.59 -27.48
C ALA A 76 -23.02 -25.15 -28.90
N VAL A 77 -21.81 -25.52 -29.31
CA VAL A 77 -21.30 -25.43 -30.68
C VAL A 77 -20.88 -26.82 -31.13
N ILE A 78 -21.36 -27.25 -32.29
CA ILE A 78 -21.09 -28.58 -32.86
C ILE A 78 -20.53 -28.40 -34.27
N VAL A 79 -19.38 -28.99 -34.54
CA VAL A 79 -18.70 -28.90 -35.85
C VAL A 79 -18.45 -30.31 -36.38
N GLY A 80 -18.98 -30.62 -37.55
CA GLY A 80 -18.67 -31.88 -38.25
C GLY A 80 -17.20 -31.95 -38.68
N GLY A 81 -16.70 -33.16 -38.98
CA GLY A 81 -15.37 -33.31 -39.58
C GLY A 81 -15.34 -32.69 -40.99
N GLY A 82 -14.21 -32.10 -41.40
CA GLY A 82 -14.04 -31.54 -42.73
C GLY A 82 -13.91 -32.65 -43.80
N GLY A 83 -14.28 -32.34 -45.04
CA GLY A 83 -14.11 -33.24 -46.18
C GLY A 83 -12.65 -33.32 -46.63
N GLY A 84 -12.23 -34.46 -47.16
CA GLY A 84 -10.93 -34.60 -47.82
C GLY A 84 -10.92 -33.94 -49.19
N ALA A 85 -9.77 -33.46 -49.63
CA ALA A 85 -9.60 -32.98 -51.01
C ALA A 85 -9.18 -34.12 -51.93
N ALA A 86 -9.52 -34.01 -53.22
CA ALA A 86 -8.98 -34.93 -54.21
C ALA A 86 -7.58 -34.51 -54.66
N PHE A 87 -6.77 -35.50 -55.07
CA PHE A 87 -5.47 -35.28 -55.70
C PHE A 87 -5.64 -35.25 -57.24
N GLY A 88 -4.85 -34.41 -57.93
CA GLY A 88 -4.70 -34.45 -59.39
C GLY A 88 -4.64 -33.07 -60.01
N SER A 89 -4.29 -32.99 -61.31
CA SER A 89 -4.11 -31.75 -62.08
C SER A 89 -5.27 -30.76 -62.00
N CYS A 90 -6.47 -31.15 -61.57
CA CYS A 90 -7.59 -30.24 -61.30
C CYS A 90 -8.40 -30.59 -60.05
N GLY A 91 -7.79 -31.20 -59.03
CA GLY A 91 -8.48 -31.65 -57.82
C GLY A 91 -9.14 -30.51 -57.01
N GLY A 92 -10.39 -30.71 -56.60
CA GLY A 92 -11.14 -29.78 -55.76
C GLY A 92 -10.76 -29.89 -54.28
N GLY A 93 -10.87 -28.78 -53.55
CA GLY A 93 -10.68 -28.70 -52.11
C GLY A 93 -11.83 -29.35 -51.33
N GLY A 94 -11.56 -29.86 -50.14
CA GLY A 94 -12.60 -30.39 -49.26
C GLY A 94 -13.47 -29.27 -48.66
N GLY A 95 -14.76 -29.53 -48.46
CA GLY A 95 -15.65 -28.62 -47.73
C GLY A 95 -15.38 -28.65 -46.23
N GLY A 96 -15.56 -27.53 -45.55
CA GLY A 96 -15.60 -27.50 -44.09
C GLY A 96 -16.77 -28.31 -43.53
N GLY A 97 -16.66 -28.80 -42.31
CA GLY A 97 -17.78 -29.41 -41.59
C GLY A 97 -18.95 -28.43 -41.43
N ARG A 98 -20.15 -28.95 -41.22
CA ARG A 98 -21.26 -28.10 -40.81
C ARG A 98 -20.98 -27.56 -39.42
N LEU A 99 -21.30 -26.28 -39.20
CA LEU A 99 -21.24 -25.66 -37.88
C LEU A 99 -22.67 -25.40 -37.38
N LEU A 100 -23.00 -25.91 -36.20
CA LEU A 100 -24.24 -25.60 -35.48
C LEU A 100 -23.91 -24.79 -34.22
N VAL A 101 -24.68 -23.75 -33.97
CA VAL A 101 -24.59 -22.91 -32.75
C VAL A 101 -25.98 -22.83 -32.13
N SER A 102 -26.11 -23.14 -30.83
CA SER A 102 -27.39 -23.06 -30.13
C SER A 102 -27.96 -21.64 -30.15
N ASP A 103 -29.25 -21.49 -30.43
CA ASP A 103 -29.91 -20.19 -30.54
C ASP A 103 -30.16 -19.53 -29.17
N ALA A 104 -30.22 -20.33 -28.11
CA ALA A 104 -30.41 -19.93 -26.73
C ALA A 104 -29.82 -20.98 -25.77
N PRO A 105 -29.62 -20.64 -24.48
CA PRO A 105 -29.23 -21.61 -23.47
C PRO A 105 -30.20 -22.80 -23.39
N ILE A 106 -29.64 -24.00 -23.40
CA ILE A 106 -30.35 -25.28 -23.30
C ILE A 106 -30.35 -25.70 -21.83
N ASN A 107 -31.54 -25.90 -21.27
CA ASN A 107 -31.67 -26.33 -19.87
C ASN A 107 -31.10 -27.74 -19.68
N VAL A 108 -30.34 -27.91 -18.60
CA VAL A 108 -29.75 -29.19 -18.18
C VAL A 108 -29.86 -29.32 -16.67
N THR A 109 -29.76 -30.54 -16.15
CA THR A 109 -29.69 -30.78 -14.71
C THR A 109 -28.24 -31.11 -14.33
N ALA A 110 -27.76 -30.55 -13.23
CA ALA A 110 -26.49 -30.96 -12.66
C ALA A 110 -26.46 -32.48 -12.43
N GLY A 111 -25.37 -33.13 -12.82
CA GLY A 111 -25.21 -34.58 -12.76
C GLY A 111 -25.75 -35.35 -13.98
N ASP A 112 -26.49 -34.71 -14.90
CA ASP A 112 -26.92 -35.34 -16.15
C ASP A 112 -25.70 -35.78 -16.99
N LEU A 113 -25.84 -36.90 -17.70
CA LEU A 113 -24.83 -37.37 -18.66
C LEU A 113 -25.21 -36.89 -20.07
N LEU A 114 -24.35 -36.08 -20.68
CA LEU A 114 -24.47 -35.64 -22.06
C LEU A 114 -23.58 -36.51 -22.94
N SER A 115 -24.14 -37.13 -23.97
CA SER A 115 -23.37 -38.01 -24.86
C SER A 115 -22.80 -37.22 -26.04
N ILE A 116 -21.49 -37.33 -26.25
CA ILE A 116 -20.71 -36.52 -27.19
C ILE A 116 -20.01 -37.47 -28.18
N ALA A 117 -20.08 -37.14 -29.47
CA ALA A 117 -19.35 -37.83 -30.52
C ALA A 117 -18.67 -36.82 -31.45
N ILE A 118 -17.38 -37.03 -31.73
CA ILE A 118 -16.61 -36.15 -32.62
C ILE A 118 -16.35 -36.86 -33.95
N GLY A 119 -16.77 -36.22 -35.04
CA GLY A 119 -16.56 -36.72 -36.39
C GLY A 119 -15.11 -36.56 -36.85
N GLY A 120 -14.53 -37.62 -37.40
CA GLY A 120 -13.23 -37.57 -38.07
C GLY A 120 -13.30 -36.82 -39.42
N GLY A 121 -12.15 -36.29 -39.85
CA GLY A 121 -12.01 -35.70 -41.18
C GLY A 121 -12.02 -36.76 -42.28
N GLY A 122 -12.55 -36.40 -43.46
CA GLY A 122 -12.58 -37.26 -44.63
C GLY A 122 -11.18 -37.47 -45.22
N ALA A 123 -10.91 -38.65 -45.77
CA ALA A 123 -9.64 -38.97 -46.41
C ALA A 123 -9.48 -38.22 -47.74
N GLY A 124 -8.25 -37.84 -48.07
CA GLY A 124 -7.92 -37.30 -49.39
C GLY A 124 -8.01 -38.35 -50.49
N GLY A 125 -8.30 -37.93 -51.71
CA GLY A 125 -8.31 -38.79 -52.90
C GLY A 125 -6.89 -39.08 -53.41
N TRP A 126 -6.66 -40.24 -54.03
CA TRP A 126 -5.33 -40.69 -54.49
C TRP A 126 -5.37 -41.26 -55.93
N PHE A 127 -4.20 -41.40 -56.55
CA PHE A 127 -4.05 -42.13 -57.82
C PHE A 127 -4.23 -43.63 -57.58
N VAL A 128 -5.05 -44.29 -58.38
CA VAL A 128 -5.09 -45.76 -58.45
C VAL A 128 -4.50 -46.25 -59.77
N ASP A 129 -3.93 -47.46 -59.79
CA ASP A 129 -3.11 -48.08 -60.88
C ASP A 129 -3.79 -48.24 -62.25
N GLN A 130 -4.91 -47.56 -62.53
CA GLN A 130 -5.64 -47.58 -63.80
C GLN A 130 -5.86 -46.18 -64.41
N GLY A 131 -5.12 -45.15 -63.96
CA GLY A 131 -5.19 -43.82 -64.56
C GLY A 131 -6.38 -42.96 -64.11
N GLN A 132 -7.12 -43.39 -63.09
CA GLN A 132 -8.26 -42.66 -62.53
C GLN A 132 -7.90 -42.09 -61.15
N TRP A 133 -8.19 -40.81 -60.95
CA TRP A 133 -8.06 -40.16 -59.64
C TRP A 133 -9.36 -40.33 -58.85
N THR A 134 -9.27 -40.64 -57.56
CA THR A 134 -10.44 -40.78 -56.69
C THR A 134 -10.83 -39.45 -56.05
N HIS A 135 -12.12 -39.31 -55.70
CA HIS A 135 -12.63 -38.17 -54.94
C HIS A 135 -12.03 -38.19 -53.52
N GLY A 136 -11.96 -37.03 -52.88
CA GLY A 136 -11.88 -37.01 -51.42
C GLY A 136 -13.17 -37.59 -50.82
N THR A 137 -13.09 -38.20 -49.65
CA THR A 137 -14.29 -38.65 -48.94
C THR A 137 -14.86 -37.51 -48.10
N SER A 138 -16.17 -37.53 -47.85
CA SER A 138 -16.77 -36.60 -46.88
C SER A 138 -16.28 -36.89 -45.46
N GLY A 139 -16.30 -35.87 -44.61
CA GLY A 139 -16.05 -36.02 -43.18
C GLY A 139 -17.21 -36.72 -42.47
N SER A 140 -16.94 -37.23 -41.27
CA SER A 140 -17.97 -37.82 -40.40
C SER A 140 -18.69 -36.75 -39.58
N PRO A 141 -19.95 -36.99 -39.17
CA PRO A 141 -20.70 -36.05 -38.34
C PRO A 141 -20.17 -36.00 -36.90
N SER A 142 -20.33 -34.84 -36.26
CA SER A 142 -20.20 -34.70 -34.80
C SER A 142 -21.58 -34.51 -34.19
N SER A 143 -21.80 -35.00 -32.97
CA SER A 143 -23.10 -34.88 -32.32
C SER A 143 -23.02 -34.66 -30.81
N LEU A 144 -24.03 -33.98 -30.27
CA LEU A 144 -24.30 -33.80 -28.85
C LEU A 144 -25.70 -34.31 -28.54
N THR A 145 -25.84 -35.20 -27.56
CA THR A 145 -27.13 -35.72 -27.11
C THR A 145 -27.45 -35.20 -25.71
N ILE A 146 -28.56 -34.48 -25.59
CA ILE A 146 -29.05 -33.88 -24.34
C ILE A 146 -30.46 -34.43 -24.08
N SER A 147 -30.67 -35.09 -22.94
CA SER A 147 -31.97 -35.65 -22.56
C SER A 147 -32.63 -36.49 -23.67
N ASN A 148 -31.85 -37.35 -24.34
CA ASN A 148 -32.22 -38.19 -25.49
C ASN A 148 -32.48 -37.47 -26.82
N ASN A 149 -32.29 -36.15 -26.91
CA ASN A 149 -32.33 -35.42 -28.18
C ASN A 149 -30.91 -35.28 -28.74
N THR A 150 -30.66 -35.86 -29.92
CA THR A 150 -29.35 -35.80 -30.59
C THR A 150 -29.33 -34.67 -31.62
N TYR A 151 -28.42 -33.72 -31.42
CA TYR A 151 -28.11 -32.64 -32.35
C TYR A 151 -26.84 -33.01 -33.11
N SER A 152 -26.90 -33.05 -34.45
CA SER A 152 -25.81 -33.56 -35.28
C SER A 152 -25.42 -32.57 -36.37
N ALA A 153 -24.13 -32.25 -36.46
CA ALA A 153 -23.55 -31.47 -37.52
C ALA A 153 -22.88 -32.41 -38.53
N SER A 154 -23.36 -32.40 -39.78
CA SER A 154 -22.85 -33.22 -40.87
C SER A 154 -21.39 -32.87 -41.22
N GLY A 155 -20.62 -33.88 -41.64
CA GLY A 155 -19.24 -33.67 -42.08
C GLY A 155 -19.16 -33.07 -43.49
N GLY A 156 -18.13 -32.29 -43.76
CA GLY A 156 -17.92 -31.56 -45.01
C GLY A 156 -17.77 -32.48 -46.21
N GLY A 157 -18.20 -32.00 -47.37
CA GLY A 157 -18.16 -32.74 -48.64
C GLY A 157 -16.73 -32.92 -49.16
N GLY A 158 -16.41 -34.11 -49.66
CA GLY A 158 -15.13 -34.37 -50.31
C GLY A 158 -14.98 -33.65 -51.66
N GLY A 159 -13.75 -33.23 -52.00
CA GLY A 159 -13.46 -32.59 -53.28
C GLY A 159 -13.49 -33.56 -54.47
N GLY A 160 -13.85 -33.07 -55.66
CA GLY A 160 -13.84 -33.84 -56.91
C GLY A 160 -12.42 -34.05 -57.47
N GLY A 161 -12.11 -35.23 -58.00
CA GLY A 161 -10.79 -35.59 -58.55
C GLY A 161 -10.87 -36.15 -59.97
N GLY A 162 -9.81 -36.01 -60.77
CA GLY A 162 -9.79 -36.58 -62.13
C GLY A 162 -8.95 -35.82 -63.16
N TYR A 163 -8.78 -36.44 -64.32
CA TYR A 163 -8.61 -35.73 -65.60
C TYR A 163 -9.98 -35.71 -66.27
N GLY A 164 -10.89 -34.86 -65.80
CA GLY A 164 -12.27 -34.82 -66.29
C GLY A 164 -13.21 -34.08 -65.37
N ALA A 165 -14.44 -33.90 -65.86
CA ALA A 165 -15.49 -33.13 -65.21
C ALA A 165 -16.15 -33.92 -64.06
N VAL A 166 -15.85 -33.57 -62.81
CA VAL A 166 -16.30 -34.23 -61.60
C VAL A 166 -16.75 -33.21 -60.55
N ALA A 167 -18.01 -33.30 -60.14
CA ALA A 167 -18.58 -32.48 -59.07
C ALA A 167 -17.96 -32.82 -57.70
N GLY A 168 -17.87 -31.80 -56.84
CA GLY A 168 -17.58 -32.05 -55.43
C GLY A 168 -18.73 -32.80 -54.76
N LEU A 169 -18.43 -33.56 -53.71
CA LEU A 169 -19.48 -34.20 -52.92
C LEU A 169 -20.22 -33.15 -52.08
N SER A 170 -21.53 -33.31 -51.95
CA SER A 170 -22.31 -32.58 -50.95
C SER A 170 -21.95 -33.05 -49.54
N GLY A 171 -22.13 -32.18 -48.56
CA GLY A 171 -21.85 -32.47 -47.15
C GLY A 171 -22.22 -31.28 -46.30
N GLY A 172 -21.61 -31.16 -45.12
CA GLY A 172 -21.78 -30.05 -44.21
C GLY A 172 -21.63 -28.72 -44.95
N SER A 173 -20.41 -28.36 -45.35
CA SER A 173 -20.19 -27.48 -46.51
C SER A 173 -19.81 -28.32 -47.73
N GLY A 174 -20.06 -27.81 -48.93
CA GLY A 174 -19.82 -28.54 -50.17
C GLY A 174 -18.34 -28.65 -50.55
N GLY A 175 -17.92 -29.78 -51.12
CA GLY A 175 -16.59 -29.94 -51.70
C GLY A 175 -16.43 -29.17 -53.02
N GLY A 176 -15.21 -28.76 -53.36
CA GLY A 176 -14.93 -28.12 -54.65
C GLY A 176 -14.98 -29.10 -55.82
N GLY A 177 -15.43 -28.65 -56.99
CA GLY A 177 -15.42 -29.41 -58.23
C GLY A 177 -14.09 -29.30 -59.01
N THR A 178 -13.96 -30.02 -60.12
CA THR A 178 -12.77 -29.97 -61.00
C THR A 178 -12.85 -28.90 -62.11
N SER A 179 -11.73 -28.55 -62.76
CA SER A 179 -11.71 -27.62 -63.92
C SER A 179 -12.19 -28.29 -65.21
N CYS A 180 -13.43 -28.01 -65.64
CA CYS A 180 -13.98 -28.14 -66.99
C CYS A 180 -15.42 -27.54 -66.97
N PRO A 181 -15.94 -26.97 -68.07
CA PRO A 181 -17.03 -25.97 -68.04
C PRO A 181 -18.44 -26.44 -67.60
N THR A 182 -18.60 -27.65 -67.05
CA THR A 182 -19.91 -28.26 -66.76
C THR A 182 -20.16 -28.70 -65.32
N ASP A 183 -19.20 -28.58 -64.39
CA ASP A 183 -19.39 -29.11 -63.04
C ASP A 183 -19.74 -28.06 -62.00
N VAL A 184 -20.58 -28.49 -61.06
CA VAL A 184 -20.96 -27.78 -59.85
C VAL A 184 -20.10 -28.24 -58.68
N GLY A 185 -19.73 -27.32 -57.78
CA GLY A 185 -19.26 -27.74 -56.47
C GLY A 185 -20.36 -28.51 -55.73
N GLY A 186 -19.97 -29.26 -54.70
CA GLY A 186 -20.92 -29.93 -53.83
C GLY A 186 -21.85 -28.92 -53.14
N SER A 187 -23.07 -29.34 -52.84
CA SER A 187 -24.01 -28.51 -52.08
C SER A 187 -23.78 -28.63 -50.58
N ALA A 188 -24.03 -27.54 -49.87
CA ALA A 188 -24.11 -27.49 -48.41
C ALA A 188 -25.37 -28.18 -47.86
N ASP A 189 -25.25 -28.73 -46.66
CA ASP A 189 -26.36 -29.28 -45.90
C ASP A 189 -27.23 -28.13 -45.35
N ALA A 190 -28.33 -27.87 -46.04
CA ALA A 190 -29.30 -26.83 -45.68
C ALA A 190 -30.41 -27.33 -44.73
N SER A 191 -30.32 -28.54 -44.17
CA SER A 191 -31.36 -29.06 -43.27
C SER A 191 -31.46 -28.21 -42.00
N THR A 192 -32.67 -27.97 -41.48
CA THR A 192 -32.86 -27.20 -40.23
C THR A 192 -32.71 -28.10 -39.01
N VAL A 193 -32.00 -27.62 -37.98
CA VAL A 193 -31.91 -28.28 -36.67
C VAL A 193 -32.57 -27.36 -35.64
N THR A 194 -33.69 -27.79 -35.05
CA THR A 194 -34.45 -26.97 -34.11
C THR A 194 -33.60 -26.53 -32.93
N GLY A 195 -33.60 -25.23 -32.62
CA GLY A 195 -32.83 -24.65 -31.52
C GLY A 195 -31.35 -24.39 -31.84
N PHE A 196 -30.93 -24.62 -33.09
CA PHE A 196 -29.59 -24.33 -33.56
C PHE A 196 -29.61 -23.56 -34.89
N THR A 197 -28.80 -22.52 -34.98
CA THR A 197 -28.46 -21.91 -36.26
C THR A 197 -27.33 -22.70 -36.91
N GLY A 198 -27.58 -23.18 -38.13
CA GLY A 198 -26.59 -23.90 -38.94
C GLY A 198 -25.85 -23.00 -39.94
N TYR A 199 -24.57 -23.28 -40.13
CA TYR A 199 -23.67 -22.56 -41.01
C TYR A 199 -22.91 -23.53 -41.91
N ALA A 200 -23.07 -23.32 -43.20
CA ALA A 200 -22.55 -24.15 -44.26
C ALA A 200 -22.73 -23.42 -45.60
N ASN A 201 -21.79 -23.57 -46.51
CA ASN A 201 -21.91 -23.00 -47.85
C ASN A 201 -21.46 -23.97 -48.93
N ASP A 202 -21.93 -23.74 -50.15
CA ASP A 202 -21.60 -24.57 -51.30
C ASP A 202 -20.12 -24.49 -51.66
N GLY A 203 -19.60 -25.57 -52.23
CA GLY A 203 -18.30 -25.58 -52.88
C GLY A 203 -18.35 -24.83 -54.21
N SER A 204 -17.21 -24.33 -54.66
CA SER A 204 -17.10 -23.71 -55.98
C SER A 204 -16.82 -24.72 -57.08
N THR A 205 -17.19 -24.34 -58.29
CA THR A 205 -16.75 -24.98 -59.52
C THR A 205 -15.25 -24.73 -59.72
N GLY A 206 -14.56 -25.66 -60.39
CA GLY A 206 -13.22 -25.36 -60.90
C GLY A 206 -13.24 -24.24 -61.94
N GLY A 207 -12.06 -23.73 -62.27
CA GLY A 207 -11.89 -22.69 -63.28
C GLY A 207 -11.95 -23.22 -64.71
N THR A 208 -11.86 -22.30 -65.68
CA THR A 208 -11.97 -22.63 -67.12
C THR A 208 -10.64 -23.09 -67.72
N ASN A 209 -9.52 -22.85 -67.02
CA ASN A 209 -8.22 -23.33 -67.44
C ASN A 209 -7.96 -24.74 -66.90
N THR A 210 -7.26 -25.57 -67.70
CA THR A 210 -6.58 -26.74 -67.17
C THR A 210 -5.75 -26.30 -65.97
N TYR A 211 -5.87 -26.96 -64.82
CA TYR A 211 -5.18 -26.62 -63.56
C TYR A 211 -5.88 -25.64 -62.60
N GLU A 212 -7.22 -25.60 -62.57
CA GLU A 212 -7.96 -24.78 -61.60
C GLU A 212 -9.02 -25.60 -60.85
N GLY A 213 -8.62 -26.33 -59.80
CA GLY A 213 -9.59 -27.04 -58.96
C GLY A 213 -10.40 -26.08 -58.08
N GLY A 214 -11.69 -26.37 -57.92
CA GLY A 214 -12.66 -25.67 -57.08
C GLY A 214 -12.23 -25.58 -55.62
N GLY A 215 -12.35 -24.41 -54.99
CA GLY A 215 -12.28 -24.30 -53.53
C GLY A 215 -13.52 -24.87 -52.85
N GLY A 216 -13.34 -25.59 -51.74
CA GLY A 216 -14.46 -26.11 -50.93
C GLY A 216 -15.15 -24.99 -50.14
N GLY A 217 -16.44 -25.16 -49.84
CA GLY A 217 -17.21 -24.22 -49.03
C GLY A 217 -16.77 -24.23 -47.56
N GLY A 218 -16.87 -23.08 -46.90
CA GLY A 218 -16.68 -22.96 -45.45
C GLY A 218 -17.98 -22.59 -44.74
N ALA A 219 -17.99 -22.60 -43.41
CA ALA A 219 -19.16 -22.20 -42.62
C ALA A 219 -19.46 -20.68 -42.72
N GLY A 220 -18.46 -19.84 -42.97
CA GLY A 220 -18.63 -18.40 -43.10
C GLY A 220 -19.02 -17.96 -44.50
N GLU A 221 -18.34 -18.52 -45.52
CA GLU A 221 -18.53 -18.14 -46.91
C GLU A 221 -18.40 -19.34 -47.86
N ALA A 222 -18.98 -19.22 -49.05
CA ALA A 222 -18.80 -20.19 -50.13
C ALA A 222 -17.35 -20.23 -50.61
N GLY A 223 -16.95 -21.37 -51.18
CA GLY A 223 -15.68 -21.45 -51.89
C GLY A 223 -15.68 -20.54 -53.11
N THR A 224 -14.49 -20.17 -53.56
CA THR A 224 -14.30 -19.50 -54.86
C THR A 224 -13.29 -20.30 -55.68
N VAL A 225 -13.32 -20.14 -57.01
CA VAL A 225 -12.54 -20.88 -58.01
C VAL A 225 -11.42 -21.75 -57.45
N ARG A 226 -10.36 -21.17 -56.84
CA ARG A 226 -9.28 -21.96 -56.21
C ARG A 226 -9.25 -21.90 -54.68
N ASN A 227 -9.93 -20.95 -54.05
CA ASN A 227 -9.81 -20.69 -52.62
C ASN A 227 -10.97 -21.29 -51.84
N GLY A 228 -10.63 -21.96 -50.75
CA GLY A 228 -11.61 -22.43 -49.78
C GLY A 228 -12.36 -21.27 -49.15
N GLY A 229 -13.65 -21.49 -48.89
CA GLY A 229 -14.51 -20.50 -48.25
C GLY A 229 -14.08 -20.20 -46.81
N ALA A 230 -14.36 -19.00 -46.34
CA ALA A 230 -14.03 -18.58 -44.98
C ALA A 230 -14.73 -19.45 -43.94
N GLY A 231 -14.05 -19.70 -42.81
CA GLY A 231 -14.67 -20.26 -41.61
C GLY A 231 -15.50 -19.21 -40.87
N LYS A 232 -16.17 -19.62 -39.79
CA LYS A 232 -16.93 -18.72 -38.91
C LYS A 232 -16.30 -18.65 -37.53
N ILE A 233 -16.19 -17.43 -36.98
CA ILE A 233 -15.70 -17.23 -35.60
C ILE A 233 -16.88 -17.36 -34.63
N VAL A 234 -16.77 -18.29 -33.68
CA VAL A 234 -17.71 -18.46 -32.57
C VAL A 234 -16.90 -18.62 -31.29
N TRP A 235 -17.24 -17.85 -30.26
CA TRP A 235 -16.55 -17.83 -28.96
C TRP A 235 -15.03 -17.63 -29.08
N GLY A 236 -14.60 -16.78 -30.00
CA GLY A 236 -13.19 -16.48 -30.26
C GLY A 236 -12.42 -17.53 -31.07
N VAL A 237 -13.08 -18.60 -31.53
CA VAL A 237 -12.45 -19.67 -32.32
C VAL A 237 -12.97 -19.65 -33.75
N ALA A 238 -12.07 -19.67 -34.75
CA ALA A 238 -12.42 -19.83 -36.16
C ALA A 238 -12.66 -21.31 -36.49
N LEU A 239 -13.83 -21.61 -37.05
CA LEU A 239 -14.32 -22.98 -37.26
C LEU A 239 -14.71 -23.22 -38.72
N ALA A 240 -14.46 -24.43 -39.19
CA ALA A 240 -14.94 -24.99 -40.45
C ALA A 240 -14.63 -24.14 -41.70
N GLY A 241 -13.35 -23.77 -41.89
CA GLY A 241 -12.88 -23.21 -43.16
C GLY A 241 -12.82 -24.26 -44.28
N GLY A 242 -13.15 -23.86 -45.51
CA GLY A 242 -13.04 -24.72 -46.68
C GLY A 242 -11.58 -24.92 -47.12
N GLY A 243 -11.28 -26.04 -47.75
CA GLY A 243 -9.97 -26.33 -48.33
C GLY A 243 -9.76 -25.66 -49.68
N GLY A 244 -8.52 -25.27 -49.96
CA GLY A 244 -8.11 -24.74 -51.27
C GLY A 244 -8.07 -25.85 -52.33
N GLY A 245 -8.51 -25.51 -53.55
CA GLY A 245 -8.39 -26.39 -54.71
C GLY A 245 -6.94 -26.45 -55.24
N TRP A 246 -6.71 -27.33 -56.21
CA TRP A 246 -5.36 -27.59 -56.75
C TRP A 246 -4.68 -26.34 -57.35
N THR A 247 -3.35 -26.24 -57.18
CA THR A 247 -2.46 -25.18 -57.67
C THR A 247 -2.80 -23.75 -57.24
N ASN A 248 -2.07 -23.23 -56.24
CA ASN A 248 -2.19 -21.90 -55.64
C ASN A 248 -3.54 -21.61 -54.95
N GLY A 249 -4.33 -22.64 -54.64
CA GLY A 249 -5.54 -22.50 -53.86
C GLY A 249 -5.24 -22.29 -52.37
N VAL A 250 -5.80 -21.24 -51.79
CA VAL A 250 -5.66 -20.94 -50.36
C VAL A 250 -6.86 -21.52 -49.61
N GLY A 251 -6.61 -22.25 -48.53
CA GLY A 251 -7.68 -22.68 -47.63
C GLY A 251 -8.19 -21.51 -46.77
N GLY A 252 -9.47 -21.56 -46.39
CA GLY A 252 -9.98 -20.71 -45.32
C GLY A 252 -9.29 -21.01 -43.98
N ILE A 253 -9.50 -20.20 -42.94
CA ILE A 253 -8.88 -20.43 -41.63
C ILE A 253 -9.26 -21.83 -41.11
N GLY A 254 -8.26 -22.66 -40.83
CA GLY A 254 -8.42 -24.08 -40.44
C GLY A 254 -8.57 -25.06 -41.60
N GLY A 255 -8.79 -24.58 -42.82
CA GLY A 255 -8.77 -25.36 -44.06
C GLY A 255 -7.36 -25.50 -44.64
N GLY A 256 -7.08 -26.63 -45.28
CA GLY A 256 -5.81 -26.90 -45.92
C GLY A 256 -5.61 -26.12 -47.21
N GLY A 257 -4.41 -25.57 -47.42
CA GLY A 257 -4.00 -24.94 -48.69
C GLY A 257 -3.52 -25.96 -49.72
N SER A 258 -3.35 -25.55 -50.97
CA SER A 258 -2.86 -26.38 -52.07
C SER A 258 -1.37 -26.72 -51.97
N GLY A 259 -0.93 -27.80 -52.62
CA GLY A 259 0.49 -28.13 -52.77
C GLY A 259 1.12 -27.54 -54.04
N GLY A 260 2.40 -27.85 -54.28
CA GLY A 260 3.19 -27.30 -55.39
C GLY A 260 2.71 -27.70 -56.80
N PRO A 261 3.25 -27.10 -57.87
CA PRO A 261 2.72 -27.19 -59.24
C PRO A 261 2.91 -28.54 -59.96
N GLY A 262 3.35 -29.59 -59.28
CA GLY A 262 3.58 -30.89 -59.93
C GLY A 262 2.30 -31.71 -60.11
N GLN A 263 2.36 -32.81 -60.86
CA GLN A 263 1.17 -33.51 -61.38
C GLN A 263 1.03 -34.96 -60.89
N SER A 264 1.89 -35.47 -60.00
CA SER A 264 1.96 -36.94 -59.83
C SER A 264 2.54 -37.52 -58.54
N THR A 265 2.96 -36.74 -57.53
CA THR A 265 3.55 -37.34 -56.30
C THR A 265 2.90 -36.88 -55.00
N ALA A 266 2.79 -37.76 -54.00
CA ALA A 266 2.31 -37.42 -52.65
C ALA A 266 3.03 -36.23 -52.01
N SER A 267 4.28 -35.97 -52.42
CA SER A 267 5.09 -34.80 -52.03
C SER A 267 4.59 -33.46 -52.55
N GLU A 268 3.64 -33.45 -53.50
CA GLU A 268 3.01 -32.27 -54.09
C GLU A 268 1.59 -32.03 -53.55
N ALA A 269 1.16 -32.84 -52.58
CA ALA A 269 -0.14 -32.66 -51.93
C ALA A 269 -0.16 -31.35 -51.11
N GLY A 270 -1.37 -30.82 -50.93
CA GLY A 270 -1.62 -29.66 -50.09
C GLY A 270 -1.39 -29.91 -48.61
N SER A 271 -1.93 -29.02 -47.79
CA SER A 271 -1.98 -29.22 -46.35
C SER A 271 -3.29 -29.92 -45.97
N PRO A 272 -3.30 -30.80 -44.96
CA PRO A 272 -4.53 -31.30 -44.39
C PRO A 272 -5.32 -30.17 -43.74
N GLY A 273 -6.63 -30.39 -43.55
CA GLY A 273 -7.42 -29.54 -42.67
C GLY A 273 -6.94 -29.67 -41.22
N THR A 274 -7.13 -28.62 -40.43
CA THR A 274 -6.71 -28.60 -39.03
C THR A 274 -7.67 -29.43 -38.18
N ASP A 275 -7.13 -30.47 -37.55
CA ASP A 275 -7.86 -31.32 -36.61
C ASP A 275 -8.44 -30.50 -35.46
N GLY A 276 -9.66 -30.84 -35.05
CA GLY A 276 -10.44 -30.11 -34.07
C GLY A 276 -11.11 -28.85 -34.58
N LEU A 277 -10.89 -28.40 -35.84
CA LEU A 277 -11.58 -27.22 -36.39
C LEU A 277 -12.61 -27.55 -37.46
N GLY A 278 -12.73 -28.81 -37.87
CA GLY A 278 -13.62 -29.25 -38.95
C GLY A 278 -13.25 -28.67 -40.32
N GLY A 279 -11.98 -28.28 -40.52
CA GLY A 279 -11.53 -27.65 -41.76
C GLY A 279 -11.41 -28.63 -42.93
N GLY A 280 -11.74 -28.20 -44.14
CA GLY A 280 -11.58 -29.01 -45.35
C GLY A 280 -10.11 -29.25 -45.70
N GLY A 281 -9.79 -30.41 -46.28
CA GLY A 281 -8.44 -30.73 -46.76
C GLY A 281 -8.06 -29.89 -47.98
N GLY A 282 -6.78 -29.58 -48.14
CA GLY A 282 -6.21 -29.05 -49.39
C GLY A 282 -5.76 -30.18 -50.31
N GLY A 283 -5.65 -29.91 -51.63
CA GLY A 283 -5.42 -30.91 -52.70
C GLY A 283 -4.74 -32.23 -52.29
N GLY A 284 -5.49 -33.33 -52.30
CA GLY A 284 -5.01 -34.68 -51.98
C GLY A 284 -4.85 -35.03 -50.50
N GLN A 285 -5.19 -34.13 -49.57
CA GLN A 285 -5.09 -34.37 -48.13
C GLN A 285 -6.43 -34.60 -47.44
N ARG A 286 -6.34 -35.16 -46.23
CA ARG A 286 -7.50 -35.33 -45.35
C ARG A 286 -8.05 -33.98 -44.86
N GLY A 287 -9.36 -33.95 -44.58
CA GLY A 287 -9.95 -32.90 -43.76
C GLY A 287 -9.55 -33.04 -42.30
N GLY A 288 -9.77 -31.98 -41.52
CA GLY A 288 -9.58 -31.99 -40.07
C GLY A 288 -10.77 -32.59 -39.34
N SER A 289 -10.55 -33.22 -38.19
CA SER A 289 -11.63 -33.66 -37.29
C SER A 289 -12.51 -32.49 -36.80
N GLY A 290 -13.75 -32.81 -36.46
CA GLY A 290 -14.73 -31.87 -35.92
C GLY A 290 -14.47 -31.53 -34.45
N ARG A 291 -15.45 -30.89 -33.81
CA ARG A 291 -15.44 -30.64 -32.36
C ARG A 291 -16.84 -30.42 -31.79
N VAL A 292 -16.94 -30.55 -30.48
CA VAL A 292 -18.06 -30.02 -29.69
C VAL A 292 -17.50 -29.07 -28.66
N MET A 293 -18.11 -27.91 -28.49
CA MET A 293 -17.82 -26.96 -27.41
C MET A 293 -19.09 -26.72 -26.61
N ILE A 294 -18.98 -26.78 -25.30
CA ILE A 294 -20.07 -26.50 -24.37
C ILE A 294 -19.62 -25.37 -23.47
N ARG A 295 -20.39 -24.28 -23.39
CA ARG A 295 -20.15 -23.23 -22.39
C ARG A 295 -21.31 -23.13 -21.41
N TYR A 296 -21.00 -22.81 -20.17
CA TYR A 296 -21.97 -22.51 -19.12
C TYR A 296 -21.44 -21.37 -18.27
N LEU A 297 -22.36 -20.60 -17.68
CA LEU A 297 -21.99 -19.57 -16.70
C LEU A 297 -21.18 -20.23 -15.60
N THR A 298 -19.97 -19.74 -15.36
CA THR A 298 -19.13 -20.21 -14.27
C THR A 298 -19.91 -19.93 -12.98
N PRO A 299 -20.41 -20.96 -12.27
CA PRO A 299 -21.17 -20.72 -11.06
C PRO A 299 -20.27 -19.96 -10.10
N ALA A 300 -20.81 -18.95 -9.41
CA ALA A 300 -20.09 -18.37 -8.29
C ALA A 300 -19.66 -19.53 -7.37
N PRO A 301 -18.39 -19.56 -6.91
CA PRO A 301 -17.91 -20.64 -6.07
C PRO A 301 -18.91 -20.79 -4.94
N THR A 302 -19.58 -21.94 -4.89
CA THR A 302 -20.57 -22.19 -3.85
C THR A 302 -19.77 -22.17 -2.55
N ALA A 303 -19.99 -21.13 -1.75
CA ALA A 303 -19.24 -20.94 -0.52
C ALA A 303 -19.47 -22.18 0.33
N ILE A 304 -18.40 -22.95 0.58
CA ILE A 304 -18.46 -24.10 1.47
C ILE A 304 -18.75 -23.51 2.86
N PRO A 305 -19.88 -23.84 3.49
CA PRO A 305 -20.17 -23.34 4.83
C PRO A 305 -19.06 -23.81 5.77
N SER A 306 -18.70 -23.00 6.76
CA SER A 306 -17.66 -23.42 7.70
C SER A 306 -18.09 -24.69 8.46
N PRO A 307 -17.26 -25.75 8.47
CA PRO A 307 -17.53 -26.91 9.32
C PRO A 307 -17.49 -26.47 10.79
N THR A 308 -18.37 -27.05 11.60
CA THR A 308 -18.38 -26.83 13.05
C THR A 308 -17.38 -27.71 13.78
N ILE A 309 -16.98 -28.83 13.17
CA ILE A 309 -15.91 -29.71 13.68
C ILE A 309 -15.03 -30.16 12.51
N VAL A 310 -13.72 -30.06 12.69
CA VAL A 310 -12.67 -30.49 11.76
C VAL A 310 -11.64 -31.34 12.49
N ILE A 311 -11.56 -32.61 12.09
CA ILE A 311 -10.49 -33.51 12.51
C ILE A 311 -9.63 -33.79 11.28
N ASP A 312 -8.50 -33.10 11.18
CA ASP A 312 -7.56 -33.30 10.08
C ASP A 312 -6.21 -33.79 10.63
N PRO A 313 -5.85 -35.08 10.45
CA PRO A 313 -4.56 -35.59 10.91
C PRO A 313 -3.35 -34.88 10.28
N ALA A 314 -3.50 -34.15 9.16
CA ALA A 314 -2.40 -33.37 8.60
C ALA A 314 -2.33 -31.92 9.10
N ASP A 315 -3.34 -31.44 9.82
CA ASP A 315 -3.24 -30.16 10.49
C ASP A 315 -2.50 -30.36 11.81
N ALA A 316 -1.31 -29.75 11.92
CA ALA A 316 -0.49 -29.81 13.13
C ALA A 316 -1.21 -29.21 14.36
N ASN A 317 -2.19 -28.33 14.14
CA ASN A 317 -3.05 -27.78 15.20
C ASN A 317 -4.12 -28.79 15.64
N SER A 318 -4.54 -29.71 14.75
CA SER A 318 -5.44 -30.80 15.10
C SER A 318 -4.72 -31.95 15.79
N TYR A 319 -3.54 -32.33 15.30
CA TYR A 319 -2.72 -33.37 15.91
C TYR A 319 -1.23 -33.09 15.69
N SER A 320 -0.46 -33.09 16.78
CA SER A 320 0.98 -32.77 16.76
C SER A 320 1.86 -33.86 16.14
N GLY A 321 1.27 -34.94 15.60
CA GLY A 321 1.98 -36.13 15.15
C GLY A 321 2.40 -37.06 16.30
N SER A 322 2.14 -36.69 17.56
CA SER A 322 2.50 -37.50 18.73
C SER A 322 1.44 -37.44 19.84
N GLY A 323 1.34 -38.51 20.62
CA GLY A 323 0.37 -38.65 21.70
C GLY A 323 -0.93 -39.34 21.28
N ASN A 324 -1.93 -39.25 22.15
CA ASN A 324 -3.18 -40.00 22.05
C ASN A 324 -4.40 -39.09 22.20
N VAL A 325 -4.23 -37.81 21.87
CA VAL A 325 -5.30 -36.80 21.84
C VAL A 325 -5.28 -36.11 20.48
N VAL A 326 -6.44 -36.02 19.84
CA VAL A 326 -6.67 -35.19 18.65
C VAL A 326 -7.64 -34.08 19.03
N THR A 327 -7.37 -32.85 18.60
CA THR A 327 -8.20 -31.70 18.93
C THR A 327 -8.81 -31.14 17.66
N ASP A 328 -10.10 -30.84 17.70
CA ASP A 328 -10.74 -30.07 16.65
C ASP A 328 -10.31 -28.61 16.76
N VAL A 329 -9.79 -28.07 15.66
CA VAL A 329 -9.30 -26.70 15.55
C VAL A 329 -10.41 -25.65 15.58
N VAL A 330 -11.65 -26.03 15.27
CA VAL A 330 -12.80 -25.10 15.22
C VAL A 330 -13.51 -25.02 16.57
N SER A 331 -14.00 -26.16 17.10
CA SER A 331 -14.76 -26.20 18.35
C SER A 331 -13.90 -26.35 19.61
N GLY A 332 -12.63 -26.74 19.47
CA GLY A 332 -11.75 -27.09 20.60
C GLY A 332 -12.07 -28.43 21.25
N ILE A 333 -13.07 -29.17 20.76
CA ILE A 333 -13.40 -30.50 21.25
C ILE A 333 -12.22 -31.44 21.02
N SER A 334 -11.83 -32.19 22.05
CA SER A 334 -10.71 -33.13 21.97
C SER A 334 -11.21 -34.57 22.08
N GLY A 335 -10.68 -35.43 21.21
CA GLY A 335 -10.92 -36.87 21.19
C GLY A 335 -9.71 -37.65 21.68
N THR A 336 -9.97 -38.73 22.41
CA THR A 336 -8.93 -39.64 22.91
C THR A 336 -8.78 -40.82 21.96
N MET A 337 -7.56 -41.00 21.45
CA MET A 337 -7.19 -42.10 20.56
C MET A 337 -6.79 -43.34 21.34
N THR A 338 -7.31 -44.49 20.93
CA THR A 338 -6.93 -45.81 21.43
C THR A 338 -6.45 -46.64 20.25
N ASN A 339 -5.20 -47.11 20.25
CA ASN A 339 -4.59 -47.95 19.20
C ASN A 339 -4.67 -47.41 17.77
N VAL A 340 -4.94 -46.11 17.59
CA VAL A 340 -4.84 -45.43 16.30
C VAL A 340 -3.37 -45.11 16.06
N SER A 341 -2.85 -45.55 14.92
CA SER A 341 -1.49 -45.21 14.50
C SER A 341 -1.52 -44.03 13.53
N PHE A 342 -0.45 -43.25 13.54
CA PHE A 342 -0.28 -42.08 12.70
C PHE A 342 0.80 -42.36 11.66
N ASP A 343 0.49 -42.13 10.39
CA ASP A 343 1.43 -42.26 9.28
C ASP A 343 1.80 -40.87 8.76
N SER A 344 3.01 -40.42 9.09
CA SER A 344 3.54 -39.11 8.71
C SER A 344 4.00 -39.03 7.26
N SER A 345 4.10 -40.16 6.56
CA SER A 345 4.57 -40.23 5.16
C SER A 345 3.62 -39.54 4.17
N TYR A 346 2.41 -39.19 4.62
CA TYR A 346 1.30 -38.65 3.83
C TYR A 346 0.82 -37.29 4.35
N CYS A 347 1.73 -36.52 4.97
CA CYS A 347 1.43 -35.28 5.70
C CYS A 347 0.52 -35.46 6.92
N GLY A 348 0.06 -36.69 7.19
CA GLY A 348 -0.65 -37.11 8.38
C GLY A 348 -1.94 -37.85 8.06
N VAL A 349 -1.97 -39.16 8.33
CA VAL A 349 -3.14 -40.04 8.16
C VAL A 349 -3.28 -40.92 9.39
N PHE A 350 -4.52 -41.10 9.87
CA PHE A 350 -4.81 -42.05 10.92
C PHE A 350 -5.05 -43.44 10.32
N THR A 351 -4.40 -44.45 10.88
CA THR A 351 -4.62 -45.85 10.52
C THR A 351 -5.38 -46.53 11.64
N PHE A 352 -6.57 -47.02 11.30
CA PHE A 352 -7.42 -47.82 12.17
C PHE A 352 -7.24 -49.30 11.82
N ALA A 353 -6.87 -50.10 12.82
CA ALA A 353 -6.73 -51.54 12.72
C ALA A 353 -7.19 -52.19 14.05
N ASP A 354 -7.64 -53.44 13.99
CA ASP A 354 -8.06 -54.26 15.13
C ASP A 354 -9.10 -53.59 16.04
N ASN A 355 -8.66 -52.96 17.14
CA ASN A 355 -9.49 -52.30 18.14
C ASN A 355 -9.23 -50.79 18.24
N ALA A 356 -8.76 -50.18 17.14
CA ALA A 356 -8.48 -48.75 17.06
C ALA A 356 -9.76 -47.89 17.09
N SER A 357 -9.77 -46.83 17.89
CA SER A 357 -10.89 -45.89 17.96
C SER A 357 -10.46 -44.50 18.41
N ILE A 358 -11.26 -43.49 18.08
CA ILE A 358 -11.15 -42.14 18.65
C ILE A 358 -12.47 -41.81 19.33
N ALA A 359 -12.43 -41.57 20.64
CA ALA A 359 -13.60 -41.28 21.45
C ALA A 359 -13.68 -39.78 21.78
N PHE A 360 -14.80 -39.16 21.47
CA PHE A 360 -15.08 -37.74 21.71
C PHE A 360 -16.15 -37.55 22.79
N PRO A 361 -16.11 -36.44 23.54
CA PRO A 361 -17.12 -36.13 24.56
C PRO A 361 -18.48 -35.86 23.93
N THR A 362 -19.50 -35.74 24.79
CA THR A 362 -20.87 -35.41 24.39
C THR A 362 -20.89 -34.17 23.51
N THR A 363 -21.43 -34.33 22.30
CA THR A 363 -21.59 -33.28 21.30
C THR A 363 -23.02 -33.29 20.83
N ASP A 364 -23.64 -32.11 20.70
CA ASP A 364 -24.96 -31.98 20.13
C ASP A 364 -24.86 -31.61 18.65
N PHE A 365 -25.16 -32.58 17.78
CA PHE A 365 -25.20 -32.34 16.33
C PHE A 365 -26.51 -31.66 15.86
N GLY A 366 -27.46 -31.41 16.76
CA GLY A 366 -28.74 -30.81 16.43
C GLY A 366 -29.68 -31.75 15.67
N ASP A 367 -30.66 -31.17 14.98
CA ASP A 367 -31.64 -31.91 14.19
C ASP A 367 -31.26 -32.03 12.70
N GLU A 368 -30.28 -31.25 12.26
CA GLU A 368 -29.73 -31.26 10.91
C GLU A 368 -28.22 -31.12 10.94
N PHE A 369 -27.51 -31.99 10.24
CA PHE A 369 -26.05 -31.94 10.14
C PHE A 369 -25.55 -32.71 8.92
N SER A 370 -24.29 -32.51 8.56
CA SER A 370 -23.62 -33.27 7.51
C SER A 370 -22.24 -33.73 7.98
N LEU A 371 -21.83 -34.92 7.56
CA LEU A 371 -20.51 -35.50 7.80
C LEU A 371 -19.82 -35.68 6.45
N SER A 372 -18.58 -35.23 6.32
CA SER A 372 -17.69 -35.51 5.19
C SER A 372 -16.42 -36.17 5.71
N ALA A 373 -16.03 -37.31 5.16
CA ALA A 373 -14.84 -38.04 5.60
C ALA A 373 -14.07 -38.64 4.43
N TRP A 374 -12.77 -38.42 4.39
CA TRP A 374 -11.87 -39.14 3.50
C TRP A 374 -11.43 -40.44 4.12
N VAL A 375 -11.67 -41.56 3.43
CA VAL A 375 -11.34 -42.90 3.91
C VAL A 375 -10.67 -43.71 2.80
N LYS A 376 -9.71 -44.56 3.19
CA LYS A 376 -9.12 -45.59 2.35
C LYS A 376 -9.26 -46.94 3.06
N PRO A 377 -10.34 -47.68 2.78
CA PRO A 377 -10.62 -48.97 3.41
C PRO A 377 -9.55 -50.02 3.09
N THR A 378 -9.18 -50.82 4.09
CA THR A 378 -8.23 -51.92 3.91
C THR A 378 -8.95 -53.13 3.33
N SER A 379 -8.29 -53.81 2.39
CA SER A 379 -8.82 -55.04 1.79
C SER A 379 -9.01 -56.18 2.78
N GLY A 380 -10.02 -57.02 2.52
CA GLY A 380 -10.24 -58.28 3.26
C GLY A 380 -11.14 -58.20 4.50
N ALA A 381 -11.72 -57.02 4.81
CA ALA A 381 -12.67 -56.89 5.92
C ALA A 381 -14.03 -57.54 5.61
N SER A 382 -14.41 -58.57 6.38
CA SER A 382 -15.70 -59.28 6.25
C SER A 382 -16.71 -58.94 7.34
N ASN A 383 -16.30 -58.20 8.39
CA ASN A 383 -17.14 -57.76 9.49
C ASN A 383 -17.73 -56.35 9.22
N ILE A 384 -18.58 -55.88 10.14
CA ILE A 384 -19.09 -54.49 10.13
C ILE A 384 -17.92 -53.53 10.33
N GLN A 385 -17.90 -52.48 9.52
CA GLN A 385 -16.85 -51.47 9.52
C GLN A 385 -17.47 -50.12 9.90
N THR A 386 -17.18 -49.63 11.11
CA THR A 386 -17.84 -48.43 11.66
C THR A 386 -17.03 -47.18 11.40
N LEU A 387 -17.50 -46.32 10.48
CA LEU A 387 -16.88 -45.03 10.21
C LEU A 387 -17.06 -44.08 11.39
N MET A 388 -18.32 -43.86 11.79
CA MET A 388 -18.71 -42.96 12.88
C MET A 388 -19.93 -43.51 13.61
N SER A 389 -19.99 -43.31 14.92
CA SER A 389 -21.20 -43.58 15.71
C SER A 389 -21.33 -42.65 16.91
N ASN A 390 -22.54 -42.49 17.44
CA ASN A 390 -22.78 -41.89 18.75
C ASN A 390 -23.61 -42.81 19.67
N ALA A 391 -23.58 -44.11 19.38
CA ALA A 391 -24.34 -45.14 20.07
C ALA A 391 -23.51 -46.42 20.26
N GLY A 392 -23.82 -47.17 21.32
CA GLY A 392 -23.26 -48.51 21.54
C GLY A 392 -23.75 -49.55 20.54
N SER A 393 -23.18 -50.75 20.58
CA SER A 393 -23.59 -51.86 19.71
C SER A 393 -25.04 -52.33 19.96
N GLY A 394 -25.66 -52.93 18.93
CA GLY A 394 -27.05 -53.41 18.94
C GLY A 394 -28.08 -52.39 18.42
N GLY A 395 -29.08 -52.87 17.67
CA GLY A 395 -30.04 -52.01 16.95
C GLY A 395 -31.00 -51.18 17.83
N GLY A 396 -31.07 -51.47 19.13
CA GLY A 396 -31.89 -50.71 20.10
C GLY A 396 -31.17 -49.55 20.76
N ALA A 397 -29.85 -49.42 20.59
CA ALA A 397 -29.07 -48.36 21.24
C ALA A 397 -29.41 -46.99 20.66
N ASN A 398 -29.83 -46.05 21.52
CA ASN A 398 -30.20 -44.69 21.12
C ASN A 398 -29.01 -43.96 20.46
N GLY A 399 -29.23 -43.40 19.27
CA GLY A 399 -28.24 -42.64 18.49
C GLY A 399 -28.19 -43.08 17.04
N PHE A 400 -27.03 -42.97 16.38
CA PHE A 400 -26.78 -43.39 15.01
C PHE A 400 -25.40 -44.07 14.87
N LYS A 401 -25.28 -44.94 13.87
CA LYS A 401 -24.03 -45.56 13.42
C LYS A 401 -23.99 -45.55 11.90
N LEU A 402 -22.84 -45.16 11.36
CA LEU A 402 -22.54 -45.13 9.94
C LEU A 402 -21.53 -46.24 9.68
N THR A 403 -21.95 -47.24 8.93
CA THR A 403 -21.13 -48.41 8.66
C THR A 403 -21.12 -48.72 7.17
N TRP A 404 -20.09 -49.45 6.73
CA TRP A 404 -20.23 -50.32 5.57
C TRP A 404 -20.19 -51.77 6.04
N ASN A 405 -20.85 -52.63 5.26
CA ASN A 405 -21.26 -53.96 5.69
C ASN A 405 -22.31 -53.92 6.81
N ASN A 406 -23.04 -55.01 6.99
CA ASN A 406 -24.02 -55.18 8.07
C ASN A 406 -23.80 -56.52 8.79
N TRP A 407 -24.68 -56.85 9.73
CA TRP A 407 -24.61 -58.07 10.55
C TRP A 407 -24.60 -59.39 9.76
N SER A 408 -25.04 -59.38 8.50
CA SER A 408 -25.26 -60.57 7.69
C SER A 408 -24.58 -60.52 6.32
N SER A 409 -23.81 -59.47 6.01
CA SER A 409 -23.18 -59.32 4.70
C SER A 409 -21.91 -58.49 4.75
N SER A 410 -20.95 -58.87 3.92
CA SER A 410 -19.73 -58.13 3.61
C SER A 410 -19.82 -57.48 2.22
N ASP A 411 -21.02 -56.99 1.86
CA ASP A 411 -21.36 -56.58 0.50
C ASP A 411 -20.93 -55.15 0.17
N LYS A 412 -20.17 -54.50 1.06
CA LYS A 412 -19.61 -53.15 0.89
C LYS A 412 -20.66 -52.08 0.59
N LYS A 413 -21.91 -52.33 0.98
CA LYS A 413 -22.98 -51.35 0.93
C LYS A 413 -22.93 -50.45 2.15
N MET A 414 -23.34 -49.21 1.95
CA MET A 414 -23.41 -48.23 3.02
C MET A 414 -24.68 -48.45 3.83
N VAL A 415 -24.54 -48.42 5.15
CA VAL A 415 -25.57 -48.77 6.11
C VAL A 415 -25.66 -47.66 7.16
N ILE A 416 -26.89 -47.32 7.50
CA ILE A 416 -27.19 -46.53 8.68
C ILE A 416 -27.98 -47.39 9.66
N GLU A 417 -27.56 -47.34 10.92
CA GLU A 417 -28.34 -47.79 12.05
C GLU A 417 -28.67 -46.59 12.92
N ASN A 418 -29.91 -46.47 13.39
CA ASN A 418 -30.28 -45.46 14.34
C ASN A 418 -31.25 -45.99 15.39
N GLY A 419 -31.00 -45.62 16.65
CA GLY A 419 -31.74 -46.06 17.81
C GLY A 419 -33.15 -45.47 17.89
N GLY A 420 -34.05 -46.28 18.46
CA GLY A 420 -35.49 -46.01 18.48
C GLY A 420 -36.36 -47.21 18.04
N GLY A 421 -35.73 -48.37 17.71
CA GLY A 421 -36.43 -49.62 17.41
C GLY A 421 -36.34 -50.12 15.96
N GLY A 422 -35.36 -49.68 15.16
CA GLY A 422 -35.19 -50.11 13.76
C GLY A 422 -34.00 -51.05 13.54
N SER A 423 -34.17 -52.10 12.73
CA SER A 423 -33.07 -52.90 12.17
C SER A 423 -32.21 -52.06 11.22
N SER A 424 -30.95 -52.45 10.98
CA SER A 424 -30.03 -51.80 10.04
C SER A 424 -30.68 -51.52 8.68
N LYS A 425 -30.45 -50.32 8.14
CA LYS A 425 -31.01 -49.88 6.85
C LYS A 425 -29.88 -49.66 5.86
N ILE A 426 -29.94 -50.41 4.76
CA ILE A 426 -29.03 -50.25 3.63
C ILE A 426 -29.43 -48.97 2.88
N ILE A 427 -28.49 -48.05 2.72
CA ILE A 427 -28.70 -46.78 2.01
C ILE A 427 -28.37 -46.94 0.52
N SER A 428 -27.33 -47.70 0.17
CA SER A 428 -26.90 -47.88 -1.22
C SER A 428 -27.45 -49.17 -1.85
N ALA A 429 -27.93 -49.09 -3.09
CA ALA A 429 -28.45 -50.28 -3.80
C ALA A 429 -27.33 -51.26 -4.22
N SER A 430 -26.14 -50.73 -4.52
CA SER A 430 -24.95 -51.46 -4.95
C SER A 430 -23.76 -51.24 -4.00
N PRO A 431 -22.73 -52.11 -4.03
CA PRO A 431 -21.47 -51.90 -3.33
C PRO A 431 -20.85 -50.53 -3.67
N GLN A 432 -20.43 -49.77 -2.66
CA GLN A 432 -19.89 -48.42 -2.85
C GLN A 432 -18.42 -48.29 -2.43
N ILE A 433 -17.95 -49.18 -1.55
CA ILE A 433 -16.57 -49.16 -1.09
C ILE A 433 -15.67 -49.89 -2.08
N VAL A 434 -14.64 -49.18 -2.54
CA VAL A 434 -13.47 -49.77 -3.16
C VAL A 434 -12.36 -49.84 -2.12
N ASP A 435 -11.75 -51.02 -1.97
CA ASP A 435 -10.64 -51.22 -1.04
C ASP A 435 -9.36 -50.64 -1.64
N GLU A 436 -8.43 -50.23 -0.79
CA GLU A 436 -7.12 -49.69 -1.20
C GLU A 436 -7.18 -48.44 -2.08
N GLU A 437 -8.33 -47.76 -2.12
CA GLU A 437 -8.53 -46.48 -2.80
C GLU A 437 -9.06 -45.42 -1.83
N TRP A 438 -8.53 -44.20 -1.95
CA TRP A 438 -9.08 -43.05 -1.25
C TRP A 438 -10.42 -42.65 -1.87
N GLN A 439 -11.40 -42.41 -1.02
CA GLN A 439 -12.71 -41.91 -1.41
C GLN A 439 -13.28 -41.01 -0.32
N GLN A 440 -13.98 -39.97 -0.76
CA GLN A 440 -14.75 -39.13 0.13
C GLN A 440 -16.13 -39.75 0.31
N LEU A 441 -16.54 -39.95 1.56
CA LEU A 441 -17.87 -40.38 1.95
C LEU A 441 -18.56 -39.20 2.64
N VAL A 442 -19.70 -38.77 2.10
CA VAL A 442 -20.48 -37.69 2.71
C VAL A 442 -21.88 -38.18 3.03
N TYR A 443 -22.37 -37.85 4.22
CA TYR A 443 -23.73 -38.10 4.67
C TYR A 443 -24.37 -36.80 5.12
N THR A 444 -25.59 -36.53 4.65
CA THR A 444 -26.39 -35.41 5.14
C THR A 444 -27.60 -35.95 5.88
N PHE A 445 -27.97 -35.33 6.99
CA PHE A 445 -29.00 -35.80 7.91
C PHE A 445 -29.99 -34.68 8.22
N SER A 446 -31.28 -34.98 8.12
CA SER A 446 -32.35 -34.12 8.64
C SER A 446 -33.38 -34.95 9.39
N LYS A 447 -33.58 -34.66 10.68
CA LYS A 447 -34.70 -35.22 11.45
C LYS A 447 -36.03 -34.64 11.03
N THR A 448 -36.03 -33.39 10.56
CA THR A 448 -37.22 -32.66 10.11
C THR A 448 -37.84 -33.34 8.90
N THR A 449 -37.03 -33.62 7.88
CA THR A 449 -37.49 -34.27 6.64
C THR A 449 -37.32 -35.79 6.65
N ARG A 450 -36.63 -36.33 7.68
CA ARG A 450 -36.26 -37.75 7.82
C ARG A 450 -35.37 -38.28 6.68
N LEU A 451 -34.75 -37.36 5.94
CA LEU A 451 -33.89 -37.64 4.80
C LEU A 451 -32.46 -37.89 5.26
N VAL A 452 -31.88 -38.95 4.69
CA VAL A 452 -30.44 -39.16 4.62
C VAL A 452 -30.04 -39.20 3.15
N THR A 453 -29.05 -38.39 2.77
CA THR A 453 -28.39 -38.48 1.46
C THR A 453 -26.95 -38.93 1.64
N TYR A 454 -26.52 -39.89 0.84
CA TYR A 454 -25.17 -40.39 0.78
C TYR A 454 -24.52 -39.98 -0.55
N TYR A 455 -23.32 -39.43 -0.46
CA TYR A 455 -22.48 -39.05 -1.59
C TYR A 455 -21.15 -39.80 -1.54
N ARG A 456 -20.61 -40.08 -2.73
CA ARG A 456 -19.27 -40.59 -2.91
C ARG A 456 -18.54 -39.66 -3.87
N ASN A 457 -17.37 -39.16 -3.45
CA ASN A 457 -16.51 -38.32 -4.29
C ASN A 457 -17.26 -37.12 -4.90
N GLY A 458 -18.00 -36.37 -4.08
CA GLY A 458 -18.79 -35.22 -4.54
C GLY A 458 -20.14 -35.55 -5.19
N VAL A 459 -20.38 -36.81 -5.58
CA VAL A 459 -21.57 -37.20 -6.36
C VAL A 459 -22.63 -37.88 -5.48
N PRO A 460 -23.92 -37.49 -5.56
CA PRO A 460 -24.99 -38.17 -4.83
C PRO A 460 -25.18 -39.59 -5.35
N VAL A 461 -25.18 -40.56 -4.44
CA VAL A 461 -25.32 -42.00 -4.77
C VAL A 461 -26.70 -42.52 -4.36
N ALA A 462 -27.22 -42.07 -3.23
CA ALA A 462 -28.52 -42.51 -2.73
C ALA A 462 -29.14 -41.47 -1.80
N HIS A 463 -30.47 -41.33 -1.85
CA HIS A 463 -31.26 -40.49 -0.96
C HIS A 463 -32.48 -41.28 -0.49
N ASN A 464 -32.87 -41.15 0.79
CA ASN A 464 -34.04 -41.85 1.30
C ASN A 464 -34.72 -41.10 2.47
N ASN A 465 -35.99 -40.74 2.28
CA ASN A 465 -36.78 -39.88 3.17
C ASN A 465 -37.42 -40.61 4.37
N ALA A 466 -36.93 -41.80 4.74
CA ALA A 466 -37.47 -42.56 5.86
C ALA A 466 -36.38 -43.13 6.79
N LEU A 467 -35.10 -42.87 6.52
CA LEU A 467 -34.01 -43.55 7.21
C LEU A 467 -33.58 -42.86 8.50
N PHE A 468 -33.64 -41.53 8.60
CA PHE A 468 -33.31 -40.84 9.85
C PHE A 468 -34.56 -40.72 10.73
N MET A 469 -34.58 -41.45 11.84
CA MET A 469 -35.67 -41.41 12.80
C MET A 469 -35.57 -40.13 13.63
N SER A 470 -36.68 -39.41 13.79
CA SER A 470 -36.75 -38.22 14.65
C SER A 470 -36.39 -38.52 16.11
N ALA A 471 -36.57 -39.77 16.55
CA ALA A 471 -36.23 -40.24 17.89
C ALA A 471 -34.72 -40.54 18.09
N ALA A 472 -33.91 -40.52 17.03
CA ALA A 472 -32.48 -40.81 17.13
C ALA A 472 -31.77 -39.70 17.93
N GLY A 473 -31.13 -40.09 19.04
CA GLY A 473 -30.35 -39.15 19.86
C GLY A 473 -29.13 -38.60 19.10
N THR A 474 -29.03 -37.29 18.96
CA THR A 474 -27.85 -36.63 18.36
C THR A 474 -26.96 -35.94 19.37
N ASN A 475 -27.43 -35.80 20.61
CA ASN A 475 -26.68 -35.23 21.73
C ASN A 475 -26.14 -36.37 22.62
N GLN A 476 -24.99 -36.94 22.24
CA GLN A 476 -24.36 -38.10 22.88
C GLN A 476 -22.83 -38.04 22.71
N PRO A 477 -22.04 -38.80 23.50
CA PRO A 477 -20.66 -39.11 23.16
C PRO A 477 -20.58 -39.82 21.81
N TRP A 478 -19.48 -39.64 21.09
CA TRP A 478 -19.34 -40.18 19.74
C TRP A 478 -17.94 -40.71 19.46
N TRP A 479 -17.83 -41.57 18.46
CA TRP A 479 -16.63 -42.33 18.13
C TRP A 479 -16.38 -42.33 16.63
N LEU A 480 -15.12 -42.20 16.25
CA LEU A 480 -14.60 -42.57 14.93
C LEU A 480 -13.97 -43.95 14.99
N GLY A 481 -14.21 -44.77 13.98
CA GLY A 481 -13.61 -46.10 13.84
C GLY A 481 -14.23 -47.19 14.73
N SER A 482 -15.20 -46.89 15.60
CA SER A 482 -15.88 -47.88 16.43
C SER A 482 -17.31 -47.48 16.81
N MET A 483 -18.07 -48.44 17.32
CA MET A 483 -19.28 -48.17 18.10
C MET A 483 -18.95 -47.82 19.56
N GLY A 484 -19.90 -47.20 20.26
CA GLY A 484 -19.77 -46.86 21.68
C GLY A 484 -19.40 -48.07 22.54
N GLY A 485 -18.48 -47.85 23.48
CA GLY A 485 -17.90 -48.91 24.31
C GLY A 485 -16.78 -49.72 23.63
N GLY A 486 -16.31 -49.31 22.44
CA GLY A 486 -15.17 -49.94 21.77
C GLY A 486 -15.50 -51.30 21.17
N THR A 487 -16.48 -51.33 20.26
CA THR A 487 -16.87 -52.55 19.54
C THR A 487 -17.06 -52.28 18.04
N LEU A 488 -17.01 -53.33 17.21
CA LEU A 488 -17.28 -53.27 15.76
C LEU A 488 -16.43 -52.22 15.03
N PHE A 489 -15.14 -52.50 14.97
CA PHE A 489 -14.12 -51.57 14.53
C PHE A 489 -13.96 -51.48 13.01
N MET A 490 -13.49 -50.33 12.57
CA MET A 490 -13.06 -50.07 11.21
C MET A 490 -11.60 -50.51 11.01
N ASN A 491 -11.33 -51.06 9.83
CA ASN A 491 -10.01 -51.31 9.29
C ASN A 491 -9.84 -50.46 8.03
N ALA A 492 -9.25 -49.28 8.20
CA ALA A 492 -9.07 -48.30 7.14
C ALA A 492 -8.04 -47.25 7.53
N LYS A 493 -7.52 -46.55 6.52
CA LYS A 493 -6.89 -45.24 6.71
C LYS A 493 -7.96 -44.15 6.66
N LEU A 494 -7.82 -43.15 7.53
CA LEU A 494 -8.74 -42.02 7.66
C LEU A 494 -7.97 -40.71 7.51
N GLY A 495 -8.45 -39.86 6.61
CA GLY A 495 -7.96 -38.50 6.38
C GLY A 495 -8.81 -37.48 7.12
N ALA A 496 -9.05 -36.34 6.47
CA ALA A 496 -9.87 -35.26 7.02
C ALA A 496 -11.32 -35.71 7.24
N VAL A 497 -11.85 -35.38 8.40
CA VAL A 497 -13.26 -35.52 8.78
C VAL A 497 -13.82 -34.13 9.11
N LYS A 498 -14.92 -33.75 8.47
CA LYS A 498 -15.61 -32.47 8.66
C LYS A 498 -17.06 -32.73 9.05
N ILE A 499 -17.56 -32.00 10.04
CA ILE A 499 -18.97 -32.00 10.43
C ILE A 499 -19.52 -30.58 10.27
N PHE A 500 -20.69 -30.46 9.66
CA PHE A 500 -21.39 -29.20 9.42
C PHE A 500 -22.71 -29.21 10.18
N SER A 501 -23.12 -28.09 10.77
CA SER A 501 -24.39 -27.93 11.50
C SER A 501 -25.62 -27.71 10.60
N LYS A 502 -25.54 -28.12 9.33
CA LYS A 502 -26.64 -28.06 8.35
C LYS A 502 -26.60 -29.24 7.39
N VAL A 503 -27.70 -29.46 6.69
CA VAL A 503 -27.73 -30.30 5.48
C VAL A 503 -27.00 -29.56 4.37
N LEU A 504 -25.88 -30.11 3.88
CA LEU A 504 -25.20 -29.60 2.69
C LEU A 504 -26.02 -29.90 1.44
N SER A 505 -26.07 -28.94 0.52
CA SER A 505 -26.57 -29.12 -0.84
C SER A 505 -25.55 -29.88 -1.72
N ASP A 506 -26.03 -30.45 -2.82
CA ASP A 506 -25.18 -31.15 -3.81
C ASP A 506 -24.00 -30.30 -4.28
N GLY A 507 -24.22 -28.99 -4.48
CA GLY A 507 -23.17 -28.03 -4.86
C GLY A 507 -22.13 -27.80 -3.76
N GLU A 508 -22.57 -27.71 -2.49
CA GLU A 508 -21.65 -27.58 -1.35
C GLU A 508 -20.84 -28.87 -1.14
N VAL A 509 -21.43 -30.04 -1.33
CA VAL A 509 -20.72 -31.34 -1.25
C VAL A 509 -19.70 -31.48 -2.38
N THR A 510 -20.07 -31.10 -3.60
CA THR A 510 -19.15 -31.11 -4.75
C THR A 510 -17.99 -30.13 -4.54
N ALA A 511 -18.27 -28.93 -4.00
CA ALA A 511 -17.24 -27.96 -3.66
C ALA A 511 -16.29 -28.48 -2.59
N ASP A 512 -16.80 -29.14 -1.53
CA ASP A 512 -15.97 -29.79 -0.51
C ASP A 512 -15.07 -30.89 -1.09
N TYR A 513 -15.61 -31.73 -1.97
CA TYR A 513 -14.84 -32.74 -2.71
C TYR A 513 -13.73 -32.09 -3.53
N ASN A 514 -14.06 -31.15 -4.42
CA ASN A 514 -13.09 -30.51 -5.31
C ASN A 514 -11.98 -29.81 -4.52
N SER A 515 -12.32 -29.17 -3.40
CA SER A 515 -11.34 -28.48 -2.54
C SER A 515 -10.33 -29.42 -1.87
N THR A 516 -10.61 -30.72 -1.80
CA THR A 516 -9.77 -31.70 -1.08
C THR A 516 -9.31 -32.88 -1.92
N SER A 517 -9.88 -33.11 -3.11
CA SER A 517 -9.65 -34.31 -3.92
C SER A 517 -8.21 -34.51 -4.38
N GLU A 518 -7.51 -33.45 -4.76
CA GLU A 518 -6.10 -33.50 -5.18
C GLU A 518 -5.19 -34.06 -4.08
N ARG A 519 -5.50 -33.74 -2.82
CA ARG A 519 -4.80 -34.25 -1.65
C ARG A 519 -4.97 -35.76 -1.47
N TYR A 520 -5.96 -36.41 -2.06
CA TYR A 520 -6.22 -37.84 -1.84
C TYR A 520 -6.09 -38.67 -3.13
N THR A 521 -5.24 -38.23 -4.07
CA THR A 521 -4.77 -39.06 -5.19
C THR A 521 -3.89 -40.22 -4.70
N ALA A 522 -3.40 -41.10 -5.59
CA ALA A 522 -2.73 -42.37 -5.26
C ALA A 522 -1.69 -42.31 -4.10
N ASN A 523 -1.06 -41.14 -3.92
CA ASN A 523 -0.36 -40.75 -2.69
C ASN A 523 -0.82 -39.37 -2.21
N PRO A 524 -1.34 -39.27 -0.98
CA PRO A 524 -1.70 -37.97 -0.44
C PRO A 524 -0.51 -37.02 -0.35
N ILE A 525 -0.62 -35.90 -1.06
CA ILE A 525 0.28 -34.75 -0.97
C ILE A 525 -0.26 -33.77 0.08
N CYS A 526 0.61 -33.04 0.77
CA CYS A 526 0.18 -32.05 1.77
C CYS A 526 -0.85 -31.11 1.14
N PRO A 527 -1.88 -30.66 1.89
CA PRO A 527 -2.78 -29.66 1.37
C PRO A 527 -1.96 -28.43 1.02
N VAL A 528 -1.77 -28.20 -0.28
CA VAL A 528 -1.68 -26.83 -0.76
C VAL A 528 -3.09 -26.33 -0.55
N VAL A 529 -3.35 -25.61 0.54
CA VAL A 529 -4.56 -24.82 0.64
C VAL A 529 -4.54 -23.96 -0.62
N ALA A 530 -5.42 -24.27 -1.59
CA ALA A 530 -5.61 -23.40 -2.72
C ALA A 530 -5.89 -22.03 -2.11
N PRO A 531 -5.01 -21.05 -2.32
CA PRO A 531 -5.17 -19.78 -1.66
C PRO A 531 -6.56 -19.26 -2.03
N VAL A 532 -7.32 -18.76 -1.06
CA VAL A 532 -8.63 -18.14 -1.30
C VAL A 532 -8.41 -16.66 -1.52
N ALA A 533 -9.04 -16.07 -2.55
CA ALA A 533 -8.88 -14.65 -2.83
C ALA A 533 -9.30 -13.79 -1.63
N PRO A 534 -8.63 -12.65 -1.37
CA PRO A 534 -8.94 -11.82 -0.22
C PRO A 534 -10.37 -11.28 -0.34
N VAL A 535 -11.15 -11.39 0.74
CA VAL A 535 -12.51 -10.83 0.82
C VAL A 535 -12.46 -9.56 1.67
N ASN A 536 -12.94 -8.44 1.13
CA ASN A 536 -13.07 -7.20 1.88
C ASN A 536 -14.34 -7.24 2.76
N SER A 537 -14.18 -7.04 4.06
CA SER A 537 -15.30 -6.95 5.02
C SER A 537 -15.56 -5.53 5.51
N ALA A 538 -14.61 -4.61 5.30
CA ALA A 538 -14.78 -3.17 5.49
C ALA A 538 -13.93 -2.40 4.49
N VAL A 539 -14.54 -1.43 3.80
CA VAL A 539 -13.86 -0.62 2.79
C VAL A 539 -12.77 0.28 3.39
N PRO A 540 -11.74 0.66 2.61
CA PRO A 540 -10.72 1.63 3.03
C PRO A 540 -11.32 2.97 3.49
N LEU A 541 -10.72 3.57 4.51
CA LEU A 541 -11.09 4.88 5.04
C LEU A 541 -9.98 5.89 4.76
N ILE A 542 -10.36 7.08 4.28
CA ILE A 542 -9.44 8.22 4.14
C ILE A 542 -9.53 9.11 5.38
N THR A 543 -8.38 9.44 5.95
CA THR A 543 -8.23 10.43 7.01
C THR A 543 -7.32 11.57 6.55
N GLY A 544 -7.49 12.75 7.15
CA GLY A 544 -6.80 13.97 6.73
C GLY A 544 -7.78 15.07 6.32
N ILE A 545 -7.25 16.23 5.94
CA ILE A 545 -8.04 17.37 5.50
C ILE A 545 -7.90 17.47 3.98
N ALA A 546 -9.01 17.55 3.25
CA ALA A 546 -9.00 17.73 1.80
C ALA A 546 -8.63 19.18 1.44
N ARG A 547 -7.35 19.53 1.60
CA ARG A 547 -6.79 20.85 1.31
C ARG A 547 -5.44 20.70 0.63
N ILE A 548 -5.14 21.53 -0.36
CA ILE A 548 -3.84 21.49 -1.05
C ILE A 548 -2.66 21.50 -0.06
N GLY A 549 -1.66 20.67 -0.33
CA GLY A 549 -0.47 20.51 0.50
C GLY A 549 -0.67 19.61 1.73
N GLU A 550 -1.91 19.29 2.12
CA GLU A 550 -2.19 18.34 3.19
C GLU A 550 -2.04 16.89 2.69
N THR A 551 -1.67 16.02 3.61
CA THR A 551 -1.53 14.59 3.34
C THR A 551 -2.78 13.84 3.78
N LEU A 552 -3.43 13.19 2.82
CA LEU A 552 -4.45 12.18 3.05
C LEU A 552 -3.78 10.84 3.38
N THR A 553 -4.36 10.09 4.31
CA THR A 553 -3.90 8.76 4.72
C THR A 553 -5.04 7.77 4.56
N ALA A 554 -4.79 6.68 3.85
CA ALA A 554 -5.72 5.59 3.64
C ALA A 554 -5.45 4.43 4.60
N THR A 555 -6.51 3.88 5.22
CA THR A 555 -6.45 2.54 5.78
C THR A 555 -6.49 1.49 4.67
N THR A 556 -6.11 0.26 4.96
CA THR A 556 -6.28 -0.86 4.03
C THR A 556 -7.74 -1.29 3.89
N GLY A 557 -8.59 -1.01 4.88
CA GLY A 557 -9.83 -1.75 5.12
C GLY A 557 -9.56 -3.05 5.88
N GLU A 558 -10.62 -3.84 6.10
CA GLU A 558 -10.56 -5.16 6.75
C GLU A 558 -10.66 -6.27 5.69
N TRP A 559 -9.79 -7.27 5.80
CA TRP A 559 -9.61 -8.32 4.78
C TRP A 559 -9.40 -9.70 5.39
N SER A 560 -9.93 -10.73 4.74
CA SER A 560 -9.58 -12.13 5.01
C SER A 560 -8.20 -12.50 4.44
N GLU A 561 -7.65 -13.65 4.86
CA GLU A 561 -6.49 -14.31 4.21
C GLU A 561 -5.17 -13.50 4.12
N SER A 562 -4.98 -12.49 4.98
CA SER A 562 -3.74 -11.72 5.15
C SER A 562 -3.03 -11.29 3.84
N PRO A 563 -3.68 -10.48 2.99
CA PRO A 563 -3.14 -10.06 1.70
C PRO A 563 -2.03 -9.01 1.82
N THR A 564 -1.35 -8.79 0.71
CA THR A 564 -0.51 -7.61 0.47
C THR A 564 -1.33 -6.50 -0.21
N PHE A 565 -0.95 -5.24 -0.01
CA PHE A 565 -1.75 -4.10 -0.45
C PHE A 565 -0.99 -3.19 -1.41
N GLU A 566 -1.65 -2.82 -2.50
CA GLU A 566 -1.26 -1.70 -3.37
C GLU A 566 -2.32 -0.61 -3.31
N TYR A 567 -1.88 0.65 -3.38
CA TYR A 567 -2.78 1.80 -3.36
C TYR A 567 -2.81 2.45 -4.73
N ARG A 568 -3.95 3.04 -5.08
CA ARG A 568 -4.09 3.88 -6.25
C ARG A 568 -5.05 5.02 -5.96
N TRP A 569 -4.51 6.21 -5.79
CA TRP A 569 -5.33 7.40 -5.59
C TRP A 569 -5.94 7.85 -6.92
N GLN A 570 -7.18 8.31 -6.86
CA GLN A 570 -7.95 8.76 -8.01
C GLN A 570 -8.63 10.10 -7.70
N SER A 571 -8.85 10.92 -8.72
CA SER A 571 -9.62 12.16 -8.60
C SER A 571 -10.72 12.30 -9.65
N ALA A 572 -11.76 13.06 -9.32
CA ALA A 572 -12.90 13.36 -10.19
C ALA A 572 -13.46 14.77 -9.93
N GLU A 573 -14.09 15.36 -10.95
CA GLU A 573 -14.71 16.70 -10.85
C GLU A 573 -15.96 16.72 -9.95
N THR A 574 -16.66 15.59 -9.82
CA THR A 574 -17.82 15.43 -8.94
C THR A 574 -17.75 14.06 -8.23
N THR A 575 -18.53 13.88 -7.16
CA THR A 575 -18.59 12.58 -6.46
C THR A 575 -19.08 11.43 -7.33
N THR A 576 -19.81 11.72 -8.41
CA THR A 576 -20.44 10.74 -9.32
C THR A 576 -19.77 10.64 -10.69
N ALA A 577 -18.81 11.51 -11.01
CA ALA A 577 -18.06 11.47 -12.26
C ALA A 577 -17.11 10.26 -12.31
N ALA A 578 -16.63 9.93 -13.51
CA ALA A 578 -15.61 8.89 -13.68
C ALA A 578 -14.29 9.34 -13.03
N TYR A 579 -13.80 8.55 -12.08
CA TYR A 579 -12.53 8.82 -11.40
C TYR A 579 -11.35 8.38 -12.27
N SER A 580 -10.37 9.28 -12.40
CA SER A 580 -9.13 9.04 -13.11
C SER A 580 -7.98 8.81 -12.13
N ASN A 581 -7.06 7.91 -12.47
CA ASN A 581 -5.89 7.65 -11.65
C ASN A 581 -5.01 8.89 -11.57
N ILE A 582 -4.57 9.22 -10.36
CA ILE A 582 -3.54 10.23 -10.14
C ILE A 582 -2.18 9.56 -10.35
N GLU A 583 -1.38 10.10 -11.25
CA GLU A 583 -0.12 9.50 -11.66
C GLU A 583 0.87 9.41 -10.48
N ASN A 584 1.55 8.27 -10.33
CA ASN A 584 2.51 7.96 -9.25
C ASN A 584 1.97 8.05 -7.81
N ALA A 585 0.65 8.20 -7.62
CA ALA A 585 0.03 8.21 -6.31
C ALA A 585 -0.36 6.78 -5.87
N ASN A 586 0.65 6.00 -5.48
CA ASN A 586 0.52 4.57 -5.18
C ASN A 586 0.91 4.17 -3.74
N SER A 587 1.10 5.16 -2.87
CA SER A 587 1.40 4.97 -1.45
C SER A 587 0.14 4.99 -0.58
N SER A 588 0.23 4.47 0.65
CA SER A 588 -0.85 4.56 1.65
C SER A 588 -1.19 6.00 2.06
N THR A 589 -0.35 6.95 1.67
CA THR A 589 -0.56 8.37 1.83
C THR A 589 -0.49 9.09 0.49
N TYR A 590 -1.22 10.21 0.38
CA TYR A 590 -1.19 11.09 -0.79
C TYR A 590 -1.23 12.55 -0.36
N THR A 591 -0.24 13.32 -0.79
CA THR A 591 -0.21 14.77 -0.57
C THR A 591 -0.96 15.46 -1.70
N LEU A 592 -2.01 16.20 -1.35
CA LEU A 592 -2.86 16.88 -2.30
C LEU A 592 -2.11 17.98 -3.05
N THR A 593 -2.26 17.99 -4.36
CA THR A 593 -1.54 18.91 -5.25
C THR A 593 -2.46 19.96 -5.84
N ARG A 594 -1.90 20.91 -6.60
CA ARG A 594 -2.69 21.96 -7.27
C ARG A 594 -3.70 21.39 -8.27
N SER A 595 -3.40 20.27 -8.93
CA SER A 595 -4.32 19.65 -9.90
C SER A 595 -5.55 18.99 -9.26
N ASP A 596 -5.54 18.84 -7.93
CA ASP A 596 -6.64 18.25 -7.17
C ASP A 596 -7.61 19.30 -6.64
N VAL A 597 -7.24 20.59 -6.62
CA VAL A 597 -8.09 21.67 -6.12
C VAL A 597 -9.41 21.70 -6.88
N GLY A 598 -10.53 21.69 -6.15
CA GLY A 598 -11.89 21.61 -6.68
C GLY A 598 -12.38 20.19 -6.98
N LYS A 599 -11.49 19.19 -6.97
CA LYS A 599 -11.83 17.78 -7.23
C LYS A 599 -12.06 16.99 -5.95
N TYR A 600 -12.71 15.84 -6.12
CA TYR A 600 -12.92 14.83 -5.10
C TYR A 600 -11.85 13.76 -5.25
N VAL A 601 -11.24 13.34 -4.15
CA VAL A 601 -10.17 12.34 -4.16
C VAL A 601 -10.65 11.08 -3.45
N ARG A 602 -10.35 9.91 -4.01
CA ARG A 602 -10.59 8.60 -3.38
C ARG A 602 -9.38 7.69 -3.57
N VAL A 603 -9.36 6.57 -2.87
CA VAL A 603 -8.31 5.55 -3.03
C VAL A 603 -8.94 4.21 -3.39
N VAL A 604 -8.28 3.51 -4.32
CA VAL A 604 -8.50 2.09 -4.58
C VAL A 604 -7.38 1.33 -3.89
N VAL A 605 -7.74 0.39 -3.02
CA VAL A 605 -6.82 -0.53 -2.36
C VAL A 605 -6.98 -1.89 -3.00
N ARG A 606 -5.92 -2.37 -3.64
CA ARG A 606 -5.83 -3.73 -4.20
C ARG A 606 -5.22 -4.65 -3.18
N ALA A 607 -6.00 -5.62 -2.70
CA ALA A 607 -5.52 -6.71 -1.88
C ALA A 607 -5.12 -7.89 -2.77
N THR A 608 -3.89 -8.38 -2.62
CA THR A 608 -3.35 -9.49 -3.41
C THR A 608 -2.81 -10.58 -2.50
N ASN A 609 -3.19 -11.83 -2.77
CA ASN A 609 -2.54 -13.01 -2.23
C ASN A 609 -2.31 -14.03 -3.35
N ALA A 610 -1.85 -15.24 -3.00
CA ALA A 610 -1.52 -16.26 -4.00
C ALA A 610 -2.74 -16.76 -4.81
N ALA A 611 -3.97 -16.43 -4.40
CA ALA A 611 -5.22 -16.80 -5.08
C ALA A 611 -5.62 -15.85 -6.20
N GLY A 612 -5.12 -14.62 -6.16
CA GLY A 612 -5.61 -13.52 -6.97
C GLY A 612 -5.67 -12.21 -6.19
N PHE A 613 -6.40 -11.25 -6.75
CA PHE A 613 -6.53 -9.91 -6.20
C PHE A 613 -7.98 -9.43 -6.22
N VAL A 614 -8.31 -8.56 -5.26
CA VAL A 614 -9.61 -7.88 -5.16
C VAL A 614 -9.37 -6.41 -4.83
N ASP A 615 -10.12 -5.53 -5.48
CA ASP A 615 -10.07 -4.09 -5.24
C ASP A 615 -11.20 -3.67 -4.28
N ALA A 616 -10.87 -2.83 -3.29
CA ALA A 616 -11.85 -2.10 -2.49
C ALA A 616 -11.64 -0.59 -2.66
N ILE A 617 -12.74 0.15 -2.72
CA ILE A 617 -12.74 1.58 -3.02
C ILE A 617 -13.22 2.34 -1.79
N SER A 618 -12.51 3.39 -1.40
CA SER A 618 -12.96 4.28 -0.32
C SER A 618 -14.12 5.17 -0.76
N GLU A 619 -14.87 5.69 0.22
CA GLU A 619 -15.65 6.91 -0.02
C GLU A 619 -14.73 8.07 -0.44
N PRO A 620 -15.18 8.96 -1.33
CA PRO A 620 -14.40 10.12 -1.72
C PRO A 620 -14.34 11.18 -0.61
N THR A 621 -13.27 11.96 -0.58
CA THR A 621 -13.16 13.13 0.30
C THR A 621 -14.18 14.21 -0.07
N SER A 622 -14.34 15.23 0.76
CA SER A 622 -14.89 16.51 0.28
C SER A 622 -14.00 17.07 -0.84
N ALA A 623 -14.56 17.99 -1.64
CA ALA A 623 -13.79 18.70 -2.66
C ALA A 623 -12.55 19.36 -2.03
N VAL A 624 -11.39 19.20 -2.67
CA VAL A 624 -10.12 19.74 -2.17
C VAL A 624 -10.15 21.26 -2.24
N ILE A 625 -9.94 21.91 -1.10
CA ILE A 625 -9.97 23.37 -1.01
C ILE A 625 -8.56 23.98 -1.13
N ALA A 626 -8.52 25.20 -1.68
CA ALA A 626 -7.37 26.10 -1.60
C ALA A 626 -7.51 27.04 -0.38
N PHE A 627 -6.49 27.84 -0.09
CA PHE A 627 -6.48 28.79 1.02
C PHE A 627 -5.81 30.11 0.64
N ALA A 628 -5.88 31.11 1.52
CA ALA A 628 -5.26 32.43 1.29
C ALA A 628 -3.73 32.31 1.13
N PRO A 629 -3.07 33.22 0.39
CA PRO A 629 -1.65 33.11 0.11
C PRO A 629 -0.80 33.16 1.40
N ALA A 630 0.42 32.63 1.34
CA ALA A 630 1.43 32.90 2.35
C ALA A 630 1.87 34.38 2.30
N ALA A 631 2.45 34.88 3.41
CA ALA A 631 2.97 36.24 3.45
C ALA A 631 3.99 36.46 2.33
N PRO A 632 3.87 37.54 1.54
CA PRO A 632 4.89 37.87 0.55
C PRO A 632 6.16 38.37 1.24
N THR A 633 7.30 38.29 0.55
CA THR A 633 8.53 38.96 1.00
C THR A 633 8.62 40.33 0.35
N LEU A 634 8.81 41.34 1.17
CA LEU A 634 9.15 42.69 0.72
C LEU A 634 10.67 42.77 0.62
N ASP A 635 11.21 42.60 -0.59
CA ASP A 635 12.64 42.40 -0.83
C ASP A 635 13.42 43.70 -0.68
N SER A 636 12.85 44.80 -1.19
CA SER A 636 13.39 46.14 -0.96
C SER A 636 12.31 47.22 -1.12
N VAL A 637 12.50 48.33 -0.43
CA VAL A 637 11.73 49.57 -0.61
C VAL A 637 12.72 50.69 -0.86
N THR A 638 12.57 51.37 -1.99
CA THR A 638 13.42 52.51 -2.35
C THR A 638 12.58 53.77 -2.38
N GLY A 639 13.03 54.81 -1.68
CA GLY A 639 12.44 56.14 -1.73
C GLY A 639 12.99 56.93 -2.92
N GLY A 640 12.09 57.56 -3.66
CA GLY A 640 12.39 58.54 -4.70
C GLY A 640 11.73 59.89 -4.38
N ASP A 641 11.71 60.78 -5.37
CA ASP A 641 11.03 62.06 -5.26
C ASP A 641 9.52 61.85 -5.20
N ARG A 642 8.95 62.06 -4.01
CA ARG A 642 7.52 61.91 -3.72
C ARG A 642 6.92 60.55 -4.14
N GLN A 643 7.73 59.49 -4.10
CA GLN A 643 7.36 58.14 -4.55
C GLN A 643 8.12 57.05 -3.79
N LEU A 644 7.50 55.88 -3.62
CA LEU A 644 8.16 54.64 -3.16
C LEU A 644 8.12 53.58 -4.26
N THR A 645 9.23 52.86 -4.46
CA THR A 645 9.30 51.67 -5.32
C THR A 645 9.51 50.43 -4.47
N LEU A 646 8.60 49.47 -4.56
CA LEU A 646 8.58 48.24 -3.77
C LEU A 646 8.91 47.05 -4.67
N PHE A 647 9.91 46.28 -4.27
CA PHE A 647 10.18 44.97 -4.87
C PHE A 647 9.61 43.90 -3.95
N VAL A 648 8.62 43.15 -4.45
CA VAL A 648 7.91 42.12 -3.69
C VAL A 648 8.02 40.79 -4.40
N THR A 649 8.40 39.75 -3.67
CA THR A 649 8.31 38.36 -4.12
C THR A 649 7.05 37.73 -3.52
N PRO A 650 6.12 37.20 -4.34
CA PRO A 650 4.93 36.51 -3.85
C PRO A 650 5.29 35.30 -2.98
N GLY A 651 4.55 35.09 -1.88
CA GLY A 651 4.57 33.83 -1.15
C GLY A 651 3.86 32.71 -1.94
N ASP A 652 3.80 31.51 -1.36
CA ASP A 652 2.95 30.42 -1.89
C ASP A 652 1.51 30.93 -2.08
N ASP A 653 0.90 30.63 -3.23
CA ASP A 653 -0.43 31.11 -3.59
C ASP A 653 -1.55 30.31 -2.89
N GLY A 654 -1.21 29.28 -2.12
CA GLY A 654 -2.18 28.46 -1.39
C GLY A 654 -3.10 27.66 -2.32
N GLY A 655 -2.66 27.42 -3.56
CA GLY A 655 -3.41 26.68 -4.58
C GLY A 655 -4.40 27.52 -5.40
N SER A 656 -4.48 28.84 -5.15
CA SER A 656 -5.32 29.76 -5.93
C SER A 656 -4.51 31.00 -6.35
N PRO A 657 -4.51 31.39 -7.63
CA PRO A 657 -3.65 32.47 -8.12
C PRO A 657 -3.80 33.76 -7.32
N VAL A 658 -2.68 34.40 -6.99
CA VAL A 658 -2.66 35.73 -6.37
C VAL A 658 -3.31 36.75 -7.32
N THR A 659 -4.37 37.39 -6.84
CA THR A 659 -5.18 38.33 -7.62
C THR A 659 -4.84 39.78 -7.34
N GLY A 660 -4.05 40.08 -6.30
CA GLY A 660 -3.55 41.43 -6.04
C GLY A 660 -2.63 41.52 -4.82
N PHE A 661 -2.02 42.70 -4.65
CA PHE A 661 -1.21 43.06 -3.48
C PHE A 661 -1.73 44.34 -2.85
N PHE A 662 -1.55 44.49 -1.53
CA PHE A 662 -1.92 45.68 -0.79
C PHE A 662 -0.77 46.11 0.10
N TYR A 663 -0.56 47.42 0.26
CA TYR A 663 0.44 47.99 1.15
C TYR A 663 -0.21 48.72 2.33
N SER A 664 0.53 48.88 3.42
CA SER A 664 0.15 49.69 4.58
C SER A 664 1.34 50.46 5.14
N PHE A 665 1.08 51.65 5.68
CA PHE A 665 2.06 52.47 6.39
C PHE A 665 1.92 52.41 7.92
N ASP A 666 0.75 52.03 8.41
CA ASP A 666 0.39 51.98 9.84
C ASP A 666 0.23 50.54 10.36
N GLY A 667 0.26 49.55 9.45
CA GLY A 667 -0.01 48.14 9.74
C GLY A 667 -1.49 47.83 10.00
N ILE A 668 -2.39 48.79 9.80
CA ILE A 668 -3.82 48.68 10.10
C ILE A 668 -4.66 48.90 8.83
N SER A 669 -4.36 49.96 8.08
CA SER A 669 -5.09 50.38 6.89
C SER A 669 -4.34 49.95 5.64
N PHE A 670 -5.00 49.19 4.76
CA PHE A 670 -4.38 48.63 3.55
C PHE A 670 -4.94 49.26 2.28
N SER A 671 -4.05 49.68 1.38
CA SER A 671 -4.37 50.23 0.06
C SER A 671 -3.87 49.30 -1.04
N GLY A 672 -4.66 49.11 -2.09
CA GLY A 672 -4.32 48.22 -3.20
C GLY A 672 -3.16 48.76 -4.04
N LEU A 673 -2.24 47.88 -4.42
CA LEU A 673 -1.20 48.16 -5.41
C LEU A 673 -1.76 47.87 -6.81
N SER A 674 -1.40 48.72 -7.78
CA SER A 674 -1.84 48.57 -9.16
C SER A 674 -1.08 47.44 -9.86
N GLY A 675 -1.80 46.41 -10.32
CA GLY A 675 -1.22 45.25 -11.02
C GLY A 675 -0.75 44.14 -10.07
N ASN A 676 -0.24 43.06 -10.65
CA ASN A 676 0.12 41.83 -9.90
C ASN A 676 1.60 41.46 -10.11
N THR A 677 2.42 42.39 -10.61
CA THR A 677 3.83 42.15 -10.96
C THR A 677 4.71 43.21 -10.33
N SER A 678 5.70 42.75 -9.58
CA SER A 678 6.76 43.58 -8.99
C SER A 678 7.70 44.12 -10.09
N PRO A 679 8.23 45.37 -9.98
CA PRO A 679 8.09 46.28 -8.84
C PRO A 679 6.78 47.08 -8.85
N PHE A 680 6.30 47.43 -7.65
CA PHE A 680 5.15 48.30 -7.44
C PHE A 680 5.57 49.72 -7.11
N ILE A 681 4.79 50.70 -7.57
CA ILE A 681 5.07 52.12 -7.38
C ILE A 681 3.93 52.74 -6.56
N ILE A 682 4.26 53.37 -5.44
CA ILE A 682 3.31 54.15 -4.62
C ILE A 682 3.58 55.63 -4.85
N SER A 683 2.61 56.32 -5.46
CA SER A 683 2.74 57.73 -5.85
C SER A 683 1.38 58.42 -5.96
N PRO A 684 1.27 59.72 -5.59
CA PRO A 684 2.28 60.50 -4.88
C PRO A 684 2.29 60.19 -3.37
N VAL A 685 3.47 60.21 -2.76
CA VAL A 685 3.65 60.32 -1.30
C VAL A 685 4.27 61.69 -1.00
N THR A 686 3.75 62.41 -0.01
CA THR A 686 4.17 63.80 0.29
C THR A 686 5.18 63.86 1.44
N GLY A 687 6.20 64.71 1.30
CA GLY A 687 7.14 65.06 2.37
C GLY A 687 8.47 64.27 2.36
N ARG A 688 9.43 64.75 3.17
CA ARG A 688 10.71 64.07 3.49
C ARG A 688 10.53 63.18 4.72
N GLU A 689 9.63 62.21 4.60
CA GLU A 689 9.24 61.35 5.72
C GLU A 689 9.80 59.93 5.57
N THR A 690 10.03 59.29 6.71
CA THR A 690 10.37 57.87 6.76
C THR A 690 9.08 57.06 6.72
N PHE A 691 8.85 56.34 5.63
CA PHE A 691 7.72 55.42 5.52
C PHE A 691 8.14 54.04 6.03
N THR A 692 7.33 53.45 6.90
CA THR A 692 7.42 52.03 7.26
C THR A 692 6.39 51.28 6.45
N VAL A 693 6.81 50.36 5.58
CA VAL A 693 5.95 49.71 4.60
C VAL A 693 5.82 48.23 4.91
N THR A 694 4.60 47.73 4.94
CA THR A 694 4.27 46.30 4.91
C THR A 694 3.40 45.98 3.71
N VAL A 695 3.45 44.74 3.22
CA VAL A 695 2.68 44.28 2.06
C VAL A 695 1.98 42.95 2.35
N LEU A 696 0.75 42.77 1.85
CA LEU A 696 0.07 41.47 1.78
C LEU A 696 -0.30 41.11 0.35
N ALA A 697 -0.54 39.82 0.12
CA ALA A 697 -1.11 39.28 -1.10
C ALA A 697 -2.55 38.83 -0.87
N VAL A 698 -3.40 38.88 -1.90
CA VAL A 698 -4.77 38.33 -1.86
C VAL A 698 -5.00 37.33 -2.97
N ASN A 699 -5.84 36.33 -2.73
CA ASN A 699 -6.42 35.46 -3.76
C ASN A 699 -7.94 35.31 -3.52
N ALA A 700 -8.59 34.39 -4.24
CA ALA A 700 -10.03 34.13 -4.11
C ALA A 700 -10.48 33.67 -2.71
N PHE A 701 -9.54 33.23 -1.86
CA PHE A 701 -9.79 32.70 -0.51
C PHE A 701 -9.42 33.68 0.61
N GLY A 702 -8.89 34.86 0.29
CA GLY A 702 -8.63 35.94 1.24
C GLY A 702 -7.22 36.51 1.19
N ALA A 703 -6.87 37.28 2.23
CA ALA A 703 -5.58 37.94 2.38
C ALA A 703 -4.56 37.07 3.12
N SER A 704 -3.30 37.18 2.74
CA SER A 704 -2.15 36.62 3.45
C SER A 704 -1.90 37.33 4.78
N GLN A 705 -0.98 36.80 5.59
CA GLN A 705 -0.30 37.63 6.58
C GLN A 705 0.56 38.71 5.88
N TYR A 706 0.80 39.82 6.57
CA TYR A 706 1.64 40.90 6.06
C TYR A 706 3.12 40.48 6.06
N SER A 707 3.91 41.07 5.15
CA SER A 707 5.37 40.95 5.13
C SER A 707 6.00 41.56 6.39
N GLU A 708 7.28 41.24 6.63
CA GLU A 708 8.11 42.07 7.49
C GLU A 708 8.14 43.51 6.96
N SER A 709 8.30 44.47 7.87
CA SER A 709 8.32 45.88 7.49
C SER A 709 9.70 46.32 7.01
N LEU A 710 9.72 47.11 5.94
CA LEU A 710 10.92 47.84 5.50
C LEU A 710 10.67 49.33 5.58
N THR A 711 11.75 50.10 5.73
CA THR A 711 11.66 51.56 5.78
C THR A 711 12.37 52.18 4.61
N ALA A 712 11.82 53.29 4.11
CA ALA A 712 12.47 54.13 3.11
C ALA A 712 12.14 55.60 3.38
N VAL A 713 13.11 56.47 3.09
CA VAL A 713 12.95 57.92 3.20
C VAL A 713 12.73 58.48 1.81
N THR A 714 11.65 59.23 1.62
CA THR A 714 11.38 59.92 0.37
C THR A 714 12.10 61.25 0.33
N THR A 715 12.46 61.69 -0.87
CA THR A 715 12.89 63.07 -1.11
C THR A 715 11.72 63.91 -1.56
N ASP A 716 11.86 65.22 -1.42
CA ASP A 716 10.90 66.17 -1.97
C ASP A 716 11.72 67.30 -2.58
N ALA A 717 11.97 67.20 -3.88
CA ALA A 717 12.85 68.11 -4.60
C ALA A 717 12.36 69.57 -4.53
N ASP A 718 11.05 69.78 -4.40
CA ASP A 718 10.45 71.11 -4.25
C ASP A 718 10.80 71.72 -2.88
N LEU A 719 10.74 70.91 -1.80
CA LEU A 719 11.14 71.33 -0.45
C LEU A 719 12.65 71.51 -0.34
N ASP A 720 13.44 70.63 -0.93
CA ASP A 720 14.91 70.71 -0.91
C ASP A 720 15.42 71.97 -1.63
N ALA A 721 14.78 72.36 -2.74
CA ALA A 721 15.07 73.62 -3.42
C ALA A 721 14.69 74.85 -2.57
N SER A 722 13.56 74.79 -1.85
CA SER A 722 13.11 75.84 -0.92
C SER A 722 14.09 76.06 0.24
N ASP A 723 14.54 74.97 0.89
CA ASP A 723 15.47 75.05 2.01
C ASP A 723 16.85 75.57 1.59
N ALA A 724 17.35 75.14 0.43
CA ALA A 724 18.61 75.64 -0.12
C ALA A 724 18.58 77.15 -0.37
N ALA A 725 17.45 77.68 -0.87
CA ALA A 725 17.25 79.12 -1.04
C ALA A 725 17.20 79.87 0.30
N ALA A 726 16.58 79.30 1.34
CA ALA A 726 16.51 79.89 2.66
C ALA A 726 17.90 79.94 3.36
N ILE A 727 18.70 78.88 3.23
CA ILE A 727 20.06 78.81 3.79
C ILE A 727 20.99 79.84 3.16
N GLU A 728 20.97 79.98 1.82
CA GLU A 728 21.82 80.97 1.15
C GLU A 728 21.41 82.41 1.49
N THR A 729 20.10 82.65 1.66
CA THR A 729 19.58 83.93 2.16
C THR A 729 20.11 84.23 3.58
N ALA A 730 20.09 83.24 4.48
CA ALA A 730 20.60 83.38 5.84
C ALA A 730 22.13 83.58 5.88
N ARG A 731 22.87 82.89 5.01
CA ARG A 731 24.33 83.03 4.89
C ARG A 731 24.72 84.43 4.44
N LEU A 732 24.02 84.98 3.45
CA LEU A 732 24.26 86.35 2.97
C LEU A 732 23.94 87.40 4.05
N ALA A 733 22.88 87.19 4.84
CA ALA A 733 22.55 88.05 5.97
C ALA A 733 23.62 88.00 7.08
N ALA A 734 24.16 86.82 7.40
CA ALA A 734 25.21 86.67 8.40
C ALA A 734 26.55 87.30 7.97
N ILE A 735 26.91 87.23 6.69
CA ILE A 735 28.09 87.89 6.13
C ILE A 735 27.94 89.43 6.19
N ALA A 736 26.74 89.94 5.88
CA ALA A 736 26.46 91.37 5.98
C ALA A 736 26.58 91.88 7.43
N GLU A 737 26.07 91.12 8.41
CA GLU A 737 26.17 91.49 9.82
C GLU A 737 27.62 91.40 10.34
N ALA A 738 28.38 90.36 9.95
CA ALA A 738 29.79 90.23 10.30
C ALA A 738 30.64 91.37 9.70
N ALA A 739 30.36 91.82 8.48
CA ALA A 739 31.01 92.98 7.87
C ALA A 739 30.67 94.27 8.64
N ARG A 740 29.42 94.42 9.09
CA ARG A 740 29.00 95.57 9.90
C ARG A 740 29.71 95.62 11.25
N VAL A 741 29.86 94.47 11.91
CA VAL A 741 30.59 94.33 13.20
C VAL A 741 32.08 94.61 13.03
N ALA A 742 32.71 94.10 11.96
CA ALA A 742 34.13 94.34 11.67
C ALA A 742 34.44 95.83 11.46
N GLU A 743 33.56 96.57 10.79
CA GLU A 743 33.74 98.02 10.59
C GLU A 743 33.54 98.81 11.89
N VAL A 744 32.60 98.41 12.75
CA VAL A 744 32.42 99.01 14.08
C VAL A 744 33.66 98.79 14.95
N GLU A 745 34.26 97.59 14.92
CA GLU A 745 35.50 97.34 15.65
C GLU A 745 36.71 98.09 15.07
N ARG A 746 36.76 98.28 13.74
CA ARG A 746 37.80 99.09 13.10
C ARG A 746 37.70 100.55 13.56
N LEU A 747 36.50 101.10 13.59
CA LEU A 747 36.25 102.46 14.10
C LEU A 747 36.54 102.60 15.60
N ALA A 748 36.25 101.57 16.40
CA ALA A 748 36.57 101.54 17.83
C ALA A 748 38.09 101.54 18.11
N ARG A 749 38.86 100.79 17.30
CA ARG A 749 40.34 100.78 17.39
C ARG A 749 40.94 102.14 17.04
N VAL A 750 40.47 102.78 15.97
CA VAL A 750 40.90 104.15 15.60
C VAL A 750 40.55 105.17 16.69
N ALA A 751 39.38 105.06 17.31
CA ALA A 751 38.99 105.93 18.43
C ALA A 751 39.84 105.72 19.70
N ALA A 752 40.34 104.50 19.93
CA ALA A 752 41.26 104.22 21.04
C ALA A 752 42.66 104.78 20.80
N GLU A 753 43.18 104.69 19.57
CA GLU A 753 44.46 105.29 19.19
C GLU A 753 44.43 106.82 19.28
N LEU A 754 43.31 107.44 18.89
CA LEU A 754 43.14 108.89 19.01
C LEU A 754 43.15 109.34 20.47
N ARG A 755 42.46 108.61 21.37
CA ARG A 755 42.48 108.89 22.81
C ARG A 755 43.87 108.70 23.42
N ALA A 756 44.62 107.69 23.00
CA ALA A 756 46.00 107.47 23.45
C ALA A 756 46.96 108.56 22.95
N ALA A 757 46.72 109.14 21.77
CA ALA A 757 47.48 110.27 21.26
C ALA A 757 47.20 111.57 22.03
N GLU A 758 45.94 111.84 22.38
CA GLU A 758 45.56 112.97 23.24
C GLU A 758 46.18 112.86 24.64
N GLU A 759 46.23 111.66 25.22
CA GLU A 759 46.82 111.43 26.54
C GLU A 759 48.35 111.58 26.54
N ARG A 760 49.03 111.21 25.44
CA ARG A 760 50.46 111.50 25.23
C ARG A 760 50.74 113.00 25.10
N ALA A 761 49.90 113.74 24.38
CA ALA A 761 50.02 115.20 24.26
C ALA A 761 49.80 115.91 25.62
N ALA A 762 48.87 115.41 26.44
CA ALA A 762 48.66 115.92 27.80
C ALA A 762 49.83 115.60 28.75
N ALA A 763 50.49 114.45 28.57
CA ALA A 763 51.68 114.07 29.34
C ALA A 763 52.91 114.93 28.99
N GLU A 764 53.12 115.25 27.70
CA GLU A 764 54.18 116.17 27.27
C GLU A 764 53.98 117.60 27.79
N ALA A 765 52.73 118.08 27.82
CA ALA A 765 52.41 119.39 28.40
C ALA A 765 52.70 119.46 29.91
N ARG A 766 52.42 118.37 30.66
CA ARG A 766 52.74 118.28 32.10
C ARG A 766 54.25 118.18 32.36
N ALA A 767 55.00 117.50 31.50
CA ALA A 767 56.46 117.41 31.59
C ALA A 767 57.15 118.76 31.34
N LYS A 768 56.60 119.60 30.45
CA LYS A 768 57.10 120.95 30.18
C LYS A 768 56.87 121.91 31.36
N ILE A 769 55.71 121.84 32.01
CA ILE A 769 55.39 122.63 33.22
C ILE A 769 56.31 122.23 34.41
N ALA A 770 56.57 120.93 34.60
CA ALA A 770 57.47 120.46 35.65
C ALA A 770 58.95 120.83 35.43
N ALA A 771 59.38 121.02 34.17
CA ALA A 771 60.73 121.46 33.83
C ALA A 771 60.94 122.97 34.10
N ASP A 772 59.93 123.79 33.85
CA ASP A 772 59.96 125.25 34.10
C ASP A 772 59.92 125.57 35.62
N GLU A 773 59.18 124.78 36.42
CA GLU A 773 59.18 124.89 37.89
C GLU A 773 60.52 124.46 38.53
N LYS A 774 61.19 123.46 37.96
CA LYS A 774 62.51 123.00 38.40
C LYS A 774 63.62 124.03 38.09
N ALA A 775 63.56 124.70 36.93
CA ALA A 775 64.49 125.76 36.56
C ALA A 775 64.34 127.04 37.41
N ALA A 776 63.13 127.34 37.90
CA ALA A 776 62.86 128.45 38.82
C ALA A 776 63.37 128.17 40.25
N ALA A 777 63.34 126.92 40.70
CA ALA A 777 63.82 126.49 42.03
C ALA A 777 65.37 126.46 42.13
N GLU A 778 66.07 126.05 41.06
CA GLU A 778 67.54 125.98 41.02
C GLU A 778 68.22 127.36 40.99
N LYS A 779 67.56 128.39 40.44
CA LYS A 779 68.05 129.77 40.44
C LYS A 779 67.96 130.45 41.82
N LYS A 780 66.91 130.13 42.61
CA LYS A 780 66.73 130.64 43.97
C LYS A 780 67.73 130.00 44.97
N ALA A 781 68.06 128.72 44.78
CA ALA A 781 69.03 128.00 45.62
C ALA A 781 70.50 128.45 45.43
N ALA A 782 70.84 129.06 44.28
CA ALA A 782 72.18 129.57 44.00
C ALA A 782 72.47 130.94 44.67
N ASP A 783 71.46 131.80 44.81
CA ASP A 783 71.59 133.12 45.44
C ASP A 783 71.62 133.01 46.99
N ASP A 784 70.86 132.07 47.56
CA ASP A 784 70.82 131.82 49.02
C ASP A 784 72.12 131.14 49.55
N LYS A 785 72.88 130.44 48.68
CA LYS A 785 74.15 129.77 49.03
C LYS A 785 75.34 130.75 49.12
N LYS A 786 75.34 131.82 48.32
CA LYS A 786 76.41 132.83 48.29
C LYS A 786 76.44 133.71 49.56
N ALA A 787 75.31 133.88 50.24
CA ALA A 787 75.20 134.64 51.49
C ALA A 787 75.45 133.80 52.76
N ALA A 788 75.36 132.47 52.67
CA ALA A 788 75.56 131.55 53.79
C ALA A 788 77.05 131.17 54.02
N ASP A 789 77.85 131.11 52.95
CA ASP A 789 79.27 130.75 53.02
C ASP A 789 80.15 131.84 53.69
N GLU A 790 79.67 133.10 53.80
CA GLU A 790 80.34 134.17 54.57
C GLU A 790 80.05 134.13 56.09
N LYS A 791 79.03 133.39 56.55
CA LYS A 791 78.66 133.28 57.98
C LYS A 791 79.10 131.96 58.63
N ALA A 792 79.21 130.89 57.84
CA ALA A 792 79.65 129.57 58.30
C ALA A 792 81.14 129.51 58.75
N ALA A 793 81.95 130.52 58.44
CA ALA A 793 83.32 130.66 58.95
C ALA A 793 83.38 131.09 60.44
N ALA A 794 82.27 131.54 61.05
CA ALA A 794 82.24 132.06 62.42
C ALA A 794 81.73 131.06 63.49
N ASP A 795 80.81 130.14 63.16
CA ASP A 795 80.05 129.36 64.18
C ASP A 795 80.48 127.89 64.35
N LEU A 796 81.49 127.41 63.61
CA LEU A 796 82.20 126.13 63.85
C LEU A 796 82.80 126.02 65.28
N LYS A 797 82.70 127.09 66.06
CA LYS A 797 83.12 127.20 67.46
C LYS A 797 82.03 126.80 68.48
N ALA A 798 80.77 126.58 68.06
CA ALA A 798 79.64 126.25 68.94
C ALA A 798 79.22 124.76 68.94
N LYS A 799 80.05 123.90 68.34
CA LYS A 799 80.50 122.61 68.88
C LYS A 799 79.53 121.80 69.76
N GLU A 800 79.45 120.52 69.41
CA GLU A 800 79.69 119.39 70.34
C GLU A 800 78.75 119.20 71.56
N ASP A 801 77.76 120.06 71.83
CA ASP A 801 76.98 120.00 73.07
C ASP A 801 75.60 119.30 72.99
N GLU A 802 75.05 118.95 71.82
CA GLU A 802 73.63 118.49 71.74
C GLU A 802 73.39 116.97 71.50
N GLU A 803 74.44 116.17 71.28
CA GLU A 803 74.35 114.74 70.90
C GLU A 803 73.91 113.76 72.02
N LYS A 804 73.22 114.20 73.09
CA LYS A 804 72.92 113.35 74.27
C LYS A 804 71.43 113.15 74.60
N LYS A 805 70.48 113.85 73.97
CA LYS A 805 69.13 114.03 74.58
C LYS A 805 67.98 113.13 74.11
N LEU A 806 67.99 112.52 72.92
CA LEU A 806 66.75 111.93 72.36
C LEU A 806 66.65 110.38 72.39
N ALA A 807 67.63 109.69 72.99
CA ALA A 807 67.63 108.22 73.08
C ALA A 807 66.66 107.62 74.11
N ASP A 808 66.00 108.42 74.97
CA ASP A 808 65.24 107.91 76.13
C ASP A 808 63.69 107.90 75.98
N GLU A 809 63.08 108.43 74.91
CA GLU A 809 61.67 108.88 75.03
C GLU A 809 60.54 107.99 74.46
N LYS A 810 60.76 106.77 73.94
CA LYS A 810 59.58 105.99 73.43
C LYS A 810 59.51 104.51 73.69
N LYS A 811 60.27 104.02 74.66
CA LYS A 811 60.02 102.75 75.37
C LYS A 811 58.67 102.72 76.15
N ALA A 812 57.72 103.62 75.88
CA ALA A 812 56.54 103.91 76.70
C ALA A 812 55.17 103.80 75.99
N LYS A 813 55.05 103.31 74.73
CA LYS A 813 53.75 103.21 74.03
C LYS A 813 53.26 101.78 73.74
N GLU A 814 53.96 100.76 74.23
CA GLU A 814 53.64 99.34 73.96
C GLU A 814 52.44 98.76 74.75
N GLU A 815 51.75 99.53 75.60
CA GLU A 815 50.83 98.95 76.60
C GLU A 815 49.35 99.40 76.52
N ALA A 816 48.94 100.17 75.49
CA ALA A 816 47.59 100.76 75.50
C ALA A 816 46.45 99.83 75.03
N ASP A 817 46.40 99.31 73.80
CA ASP A 817 45.08 98.96 73.23
C ASP A 817 44.87 97.54 72.70
N LYS A 818 45.49 96.57 73.38
CA LYS A 818 44.99 95.19 73.54
C LYS A 818 43.56 95.12 74.14
N LYS A 819 42.81 96.22 74.22
CA LYS A 819 41.52 96.36 74.95
C LYS A 819 40.34 96.78 74.08
N LYS A 820 40.53 96.93 72.77
CA LYS A 820 39.45 96.99 71.77
C LYS A 820 39.51 95.72 70.91
N ALA A 821 39.68 94.56 71.55
CA ALA A 821 38.55 93.81 72.04
C ALA A 821 37.52 93.63 70.91
N ASP A 822 37.49 92.47 70.31
CA ASP A 822 36.69 91.39 70.89
C ASP A 822 35.16 91.68 70.87
N GLU A 823 34.68 92.82 70.34
CA GLU A 823 33.25 93.10 70.19
C GLU A 823 32.71 92.84 68.77
N GLU A 824 33.37 93.27 67.69
CA GLU A 824 32.71 93.25 66.37
C GLU A 824 32.79 91.93 65.59
N LYS A 825 33.82 91.10 65.80
CA LYS A 825 33.92 89.80 65.10
C LYS A 825 32.99 88.73 65.70
N LYS A 826 32.52 88.93 66.95
CA LYS A 826 31.68 87.97 67.68
C LYS A 826 30.26 87.82 67.09
N LEU A 827 29.77 88.76 66.27
CA LEU A 827 28.37 88.80 65.85
C LEU A 827 28.09 88.25 64.43
N ALA A 828 29.11 88.11 63.56
CA ALA A 828 28.91 87.63 62.18
C ALA A 828 29.11 86.12 62.02
N ASP A 829 29.99 85.52 62.82
CA ASP A 829 30.31 84.09 62.71
C ASP A 829 29.22 83.17 63.30
N GLU A 830 28.29 83.67 64.13
CA GLU A 830 27.15 82.90 64.69
C GLU A 830 26.08 82.54 63.64
N LYS A 831 25.99 83.25 62.51
CA LYS A 831 24.96 82.96 61.49
C LYS A 831 25.35 81.82 60.54
N LYS A 832 26.65 81.55 60.36
CA LYS A 832 27.14 80.46 59.50
C LYS A 832 26.97 79.09 60.16
N ALA A 833 26.90 79.04 61.49
CA ALA A 833 26.71 77.83 62.29
C ALA A 833 25.30 77.21 62.22
N ALA A 834 24.30 77.87 61.62
CA ALA A 834 22.92 77.37 61.61
C ALA A 834 22.58 76.45 60.42
N ASP A 835 23.10 76.70 59.21
CA ASP A 835 22.67 75.96 58.01
C ASP A 835 23.60 74.78 57.64
N GLU A 836 24.89 74.83 58.01
CA GLU A 836 25.81 73.68 57.88
C GLU A 836 25.36 72.48 58.74
N LYS A 837 24.53 72.71 59.76
CA LYS A 837 23.88 71.69 60.60
C LYS A 837 22.81 70.87 59.86
N LYS A 838 22.18 71.41 58.81
CA LYS A 838 21.08 70.75 58.08
C LYS A 838 21.56 69.85 56.94
N ALA A 839 22.75 70.14 56.38
CA ALA A 839 23.38 69.33 55.34
C ALA A 839 24.01 68.03 55.89
N ALA A 840 24.34 68.00 57.19
CA ALA A 840 24.90 66.82 57.86
C ALA A 840 23.85 65.73 58.19
N GLU A 841 22.56 66.07 58.30
CA GLU A 841 21.50 65.13 58.71
C GLU A 841 20.94 64.26 57.57
N LEU A 842 20.96 64.75 56.33
CA LEU A 842 20.41 64.03 55.17
C LEU A 842 21.39 63.01 54.56
N LYS A 843 22.71 63.21 54.73
CA LYS A 843 23.75 62.30 54.20
C LYS A 843 23.94 61.06 55.08
N ALA A 844 23.68 61.17 56.39
CA ALA A 844 23.83 60.05 57.34
C ALA A 844 22.75 58.97 57.26
N LYS A 845 21.59 59.25 56.62
CA LYS A 845 20.45 58.31 56.58
C LYS A 845 20.48 57.36 55.37
N ALA A 846 21.11 57.73 54.26
CA ALA A 846 21.15 56.89 53.05
C ALA A 846 22.32 55.89 53.05
N ASP A 847 23.47 56.22 53.67
CA ASP A 847 24.64 55.34 53.72
C ASP A 847 24.47 54.17 54.73
N ALA A 848 23.52 54.28 55.67
CA ALA A 848 23.22 53.23 56.66
C ALA A 848 22.44 52.03 56.08
N ASP A 849 21.59 52.25 55.07
CA ASP A 849 20.75 51.18 54.49
C ASP A 849 21.52 50.29 53.50
N LYS A 850 22.60 50.80 52.88
CA LYS A 850 23.46 50.03 51.97
C LYS A 850 24.39 49.04 52.71
N LYS A 851 24.77 49.35 53.95
CA LYS A 851 25.70 48.54 54.76
C LYS A 851 25.05 47.32 55.43
N LYS A 852 23.72 47.30 55.57
CA LYS A 852 23.01 46.22 56.27
C LYS A 852 22.67 45.01 55.37
N ALA A 853 22.61 45.18 54.05
CA ALA A 853 22.27 44.10 53.12
C ALA A 853 23.50 43.34 52.56
N ASP A 854 24.67 43.99 52.47
CA ASP A 854 25.89 43.37 51.92
C ASP A 854 26.60 42.43 52.93
N ASP A 855 26.40 42.65 54.24
CA ASP A 855 27.03 41.85 55.30
C ASP A 855 26.34 40.48 55.54
N GLU A 856 25.05 40.32 55.20
CA GLU A 856 24.32 39.04 55.36
C GLU A 856 24.63 38.01 54.24
N LYS A 857 25.17 38.45 53.09
CA LYS A 857 25.40 37.57 51.93
C LYS A 857 26.80 36.93 51.90
N ARG A 858 27.84 37.57 52.44
CA ARG A 858 29.22 37.03 52.40
C ARG A 858 29.61 36.21 53.63
N ALA A 859 28.89 36.35 54.75
CA ALA A 859 29.01 35.47 55.91
C ALA A 859 28.64 34.00 55.58
N ALA A 860 27.87 33.76 54.51
CA ALA A 860 27.55 32.41 54.01
C ALA A 860 28.65 31.82 53.10
N GLU A 861 29.45 32.64 52.41
CA GLU A 861 30.54 32.18 51.53
C GLU A 861 31.83 31.79 52.30
N LEU A 862 32.04 32.33 53.50
CA LEU A 862 33.19 32.01 54.36
C LEU A 862 33.04 30.69 55.13
N LYS A 863 31.80 30.20 55.32
CA LYS A 863 31.53 28.92 56.01
C LYS A 863 31.75 27.70 55.11
N ALA A 864 31.50 27.82 53.80
CA ALA A 864 31.70 26.73 52.85
C ALA A 864 33.16 26.51 52.41
N LYS A 865 34.04 27.53 52.58
CA LYS A 865 35.47 27.43 52.26
C LYS A 865 36.30 26.77 53.37
N ALA A 866 35.88 26.88 54.62
CA ALA A 866 36.55 26.27 55.77
C ALA A 866 36.28 24.76 55.91
N ASP A 867 35.09 24.28 55.50
CA ASP A 867 34.75 22.85 55.54
C ASP A 867 35.44 22.02 54.42
N ALA A 868 35.94 22.68 53.37
CA ALA A 868 36.74 22.07 52.31
C ALA A 868 38.22 21.82 52.72
N GLU A 869 38.75 22.56 53.71
CA GLU A 869 40.11 22.36 54.23
C GLU A 869 40.21 21.21 55.25
N LYS A 870 39.10 20.74 55.82
CA LYS A 870 39.09 19.65 56.81
C LYS A 870 38.98 18.24 56.20
N LYS A 871 38.48 18.10 54.96
CA LYS A 871 38.39 16.80 54.27
C LYS A 871 39.62 16.47 53.40
N LYS A 872 40.41 17.50 53.04
CA LYS A 872 41.67 17.35 52.27
C LYS A 872 42.84 16.86 53.13
N ALA A 873 42.73 16.92 54.47
CA ALA A 873 43.75 16.47 55.41
C ALA A 873 43.63 14.97 55.83
N ASP A 874 42.46 14.34 55.67
CA ASP A 874 42.20 12.97 56.15
C ASP A 874 42.22 11.88 55.04
N GLU A 875 42.26 12.24 53.75
CA GLU A 875 42.26 11.26 52.64
C GLU A 875 43.63 11.06 51.93
N GLU A 876 44.60 11.99 52.03
CA GLU A 876 45.96 11.78 51.44
C GLU A 876 47.00 11.21 52.44
N LYS A 877 46.74 11.28 53.75
CA LYS A 877 47.42 10.41 54.73
C LYS A 877 47.09 8.92 54.49
N LYS A 878 45.93 8.63 53.88
CA LYS A 878 45.49 7.30 53.45
C LYS A 878 46.06 6.86 52.08
N ALA A 879 46.57 7.81 51.28
CA ALA A 879 47.22 7.55 49.99
C ALA A 879 48.73 7.22 50.12
N ALA A 880 49.33 7.46 51.29
CA ALA A 880 50.71 7.07 51.60
C ALA A 880 50.83 5.67 52.26
N GLU A 881 49.79 5.16 52.93
CA GLU A 881 49.79 3.84 53.58
C GLU A 881 49.34 2.67 52.68
N LEU A 882 48.61 2.93 51.59
CA LEU A 882 48.21 1.90 50.62
C LEU A 882 49.24 1.66 49.50
N LYS A 883 50.19 2.57 49.30
CA LYS A 883 51.31 2.41 48.36
C LYS A 883 52.45 1.55 48.93
N ALA A 884 52.54 1.42 50.26
CA ALA A 884 53.52 0.57 50.94
C ALA A 884 53.01 -0.88 51.20
N LYS A 885 51.71 -1.16 50.97
CA LYS A 885 51.12 -2.49 51.14
C LYS A 885 50.95 -3.26 49.81
N ALA A 886 51.00 -2.57 48.67
CA ALA A 886 50.92 -3.16 47.32
C ALA A 886 52.29 -3.59 46.74
N GLU A 887 53.39 -3.26 47.41
CA GLU A 887 54.77 -3.60 46.98
C GLU A 887 55.39 -4.77 47.79
N ALA A 888 54.61 -5.33 48.74
CA ALA A 888 54.98 -6.50 49.54
C ALA A 888 54.20 -7.79 49.18
N GLU A 889 53.11 -7.72 48.41
CA GLU A 889 52.34 -8.89 47.95
C GLU A 889 52.57 -9.25 46.46
N LYS A 890 53.55 -8.61 45.81
CA LYS A 890 54.02 -8.94 44.44
C LYS A 890 55.28 -9.83 44.43
N LYS A 891 55.61 -10.46 45.58
CA LYS A 891 56.81 -11.30 45.79
C LYS A 891 56.51 -12.75 46.17
N ALA A 892 55.28 -13.24 46.00
CA ALA A 892 54.94 -14.65 46.14
C ALA A 892 53.80 -15.02 45.17
N ALA A 893 54.03 -16.04 44.34
CA ALA A 893 53.14 -16.58 43.28
C ALA A 893 52.99 -15.67 42.04
N GLU A 894 53.44 -15.98 40.82
CA GLU A 894 54.03 -17.16 40.15
C GLU A 894 54.88 -16.56 39.01
N ALA A 895 56.12 -16.92 38.73
CA ALA A 895 56.68 -18.25 38.57
C ALA A 895 55.93 -19.16 37.59
N GLU A 896 55.13 -18.64 36.65
CA GLU A 896 54.81 -19.41 35.43
C GLU A 896 54.18 -18.56 34.31
N ARG A 897 55.00 -17.93 33.46
CA ARG A 897 54.67 -17.80 32.03
C ARG A 897 55.93 -17.54 31.20
N ALA A 898 56.58 -18.65 30.84
CA ALA A 898 57.57 -18.68 29.77
C ALA A 898 56.91 -18.33 28.43
N SER A 899 57.74 -17.91 27.47
CA SER A 899 57.43 -17.65 26.06
C SER A 899 56.85 -16.27 25.71
N GLN A 900 57.76 -15.29 25.61
CA GLN A 900 57.83 -14.48 24.39
C GLN A 900 59.29 -14.44 23.92
N PRO A 901 59.52 -14.40 22.60
CA PRO A 901 60.66 -13.64 22.13
C PRO A 901 60.32 -12.71 20.96
N THR A 902 60.96 -11.53 21.04
CA THR A 902 61.60 -10.78 19.93
C THR A 902 60.69 -10.03 18.94
N THR A 903 60.93 -8.79 18.45
CA THR A 903 62.13 -7.93 18.36
C THR A 903 61.77 -6.56 17.70
N THR A 904 62.58 -5.51 17.96
CA THR A 904 62.91 -4.33 17.08
C THR A 904 61.83 -3.24 16.84
N ALA A 905 61.98 -2.00 17.34
CA ALA A 905 62.61 -0.80 16.72
C ALA A 905 62.09 -0.48 15.29
N THR A 906 61.73 0.72 14.82
CA THR A 906 61.96 2.13 15.20
C THR A 906 60.99 3.00 14.36
N ALA A 907 60.65 4.20 14.85
CA ALA A 907 60.38 5.45 14.10
C ALA A 907 59.12 5.65 13.22
N GLN A 908 58.42 6.74 13.57
CA GLN A 908 57.95 7.85 12.72
C GLN A 908 56.53 7.89 12.08
N VAL A 909 55.86 9.02 12.40
CA VAL A 909 55.01 9.89 11.54
C VAL A 909 53.50 9.59 11.40
N ILE A 910 52.73 10.49 12.07
CA ILE A 910 51.55 11.27 11.64
C ILE A 910 50.32 10.61 10.96
N THR A 911 49.15 10.99 11.50
CA THR A 911 47.77 11.10 10.96
C THR A 911 46.77 9.92 10.99
N SER A 912 45.73 10.15 11.82
CA SER A 912 44.27 9.95 11.62
C SER A 912 43.72 8.73 10.88
N ALA A 913 42.90 7.93 11.58
CA ALA A 913 41.44 7.80 11.37
C ALA A 913 40.87 6.54 12.06
N GLU A 914 39.71 6.73 12.70
CA GLU A 914 38.53 5.84 12.78
C GLU A 914 38.69 4.31 12.97
N ALA A 915 38.06 3.78 14.02
CA ALA A 915 36.82 2.99 13.95
C ALA A 915 36.67 1.91 15.03
N LYS A 916 35.53 2.01 15.73
CA LYS A 916 34.60 0.95 16.18
C LYS A 916 34.95 -0.06 17.27
N ALA A 917 33.84 -0.36 17.98
CA ALA A 917 33.52 -1.53 18.80
C ALA A 917 34.10 -1.54 20.22
N GLU A 918 33.39 -1.92 21.28
CA GLU A 918 31.96 -2.15 21.57
C GLU A 918 31.90 -2.23 23.12
N ILE A 919 30.81 -1.80 23.77
CA ILE A 919 30.63 -1.95 25.23
C ILE A 919 29.53 -2.98 25.48
N ALA A 920 29.86 -4.02 26.25
CA ALA A 920 28.89 -4.90 26.91
C ALA A 920 28.82 -4.57 28.41
N GLY A 921 27.60 -4.48 28.96
CA GLY A 921 27.35 -4.34 30.40
C GLY A 921 25.90 -3.97 30.75
N SER A 922 25.14 -4.99 31.17
CA SER A 922 23.87 -4.98 31.93
C SER A 922 24.08 -4.44 33.36
N SER A 923 23.14 -4.15 34.27
CA SER A 923 21.67 -4.16 34.42
C SER A 923 21.37 -3.36 35.72
N GLU A 924 20.08 -3.16 36.03
CA GLU A 924 19.49 -2.75 37.31
C GLU A 924 19.14 -1.26 37.55
N ASN A 925 17.84 -1.06 37.77
CA ASN A 925 17.10 0.15 38.13
C ASN A 925 16.47 -0.14 39.50
N PRO A 926 16.26 0.82 40.42
CA PRO A 926 14.95 1.49 40.39
C PRO A 926 14.95 2.97 40.83
N ALA A 927 14.11 3.74 40.13
CA ALA A 927 13.24 4.82 40.61
C ALA A 927 13.72 5.76 41.74
N ALA A 928 13.96 7.04 41.40
CA ALA A 928 13.79 8.17 42.33
C ALA A 928 13.30 9.44 41.60
N VAL A 929 12.06 9.79 41.95
CA VAL A 929 11.31 11.06 41.96
C VAL A 929 12.00 12.32 41.42
N ALA A 930 11.27 12.99 40.51
CA ALA A 930 11.57 14.30 39.95
C ALA A 930 11.37 15.44 40.97
N GLU A 931 12.36 16.32 41.08
CA GLU A 931 12.15 17.71 41.53
C GLU A 931 12.41 18.68 40.38
N ARG A 932 11.48 19.63 40.22
CA ARG A 932 11.35 20.56 39.10
C ARG A 932 12.49 21.60 39.08
N THR A 933 12.95 21.98 37.90
CA THR A 933 13.59 23.28 37.69
C THR A 933 13.15 23.86 36.35
N SER A 934 12.71 25.12 36.35
CA SER A 934 12.08 25.81 35.23
C SER A 934 13.09 26.49 34.30
N LEU A 935 12.75 26.55 33.01
CA LEU A 935 13.24 27.56 32.07
C LEU A 935 12.10 27.89 31.10
N GLY A 936 11.61 29.14 31.11
CA GLY A 936 10.83 29.72 30.00
C GLY A 936 9.49 29.07 29.60
N GLY A 937 8.84 28.30 30.48
CA GLY A 937 7.40 28.05 30.38
C GLY A 937 6.86 27.14 29.27
N LYS A 938 7.42 25.93 29.03
CA LYS A 938 6.70 24.76 28.44
C LYS A 938 7.42 23.43 28.74
N TYR A 939 6.64 22.35 28.93
CA TYR A 939 6.88 21.22 29.86
C TYR A 939 7.68 20.00 29.33
N VAL A 940 8.45 19.35 30.23
CA VAL A 940 8.91 17.95 30.14
C VAL A 940 7.82 17.06 30.76
N VAL A 941 7.30 16.05 30.04
CA VAL A 941 6.07 15.36 30.44
C VAL A 941 6.32 14.04 31.21
N SER A 942 7.43 13.33 30.97
CA SER A 942 7.92 12.23 31.83
C SER A 942 9.27 11.68 31.34
N ALA A 943 10.02 11.01 32.22
CA ALA A 943 11.18 10.20 31.89
C ALA A 943 10.80 8.71 31.97
N LEU A 944 10.81 7.99 30.84
CA LEU A 944 10.70 6.53 30.82
C LEU A 944 12.10 5.94 30.73
N SER A 945 12.49 5.14 31.71
CA SER A 945 13.74 4.37 31.66
C SER A 945 13.55 3.17 30.71
N ALA A 946 14.15 3.22 29.53
CA ALA A 946 14.52 2.01 28.79
C ALA A 946 15.94 1.64 29.23
N GLY A 947 16.15 0.42 29.73
CA GLY A 947 17.42 0.00 30.33
C GLY A 947 18.65 0.19 29.44
N GLY A 948 19.78 0.50 30.09
CA GLY A 948 21.12 0.64 29.49
C GLY A 948 21.45 2.05 28.98
N ASN A 949 22.25 2.83 29.74
CA ASN A 949 22.89 4.15 29.43
C ASN A 949 22.15 5.17 28.53
N LYS A 950 20.86 5.00 28.26
CA LYS A 950 20.03 5.85 27.42
C LYS A 950 18.90 6.44 28.27
N VAL A 951 18.71 7.75 28.17
CA VAL A 951 17.54 8.44 28.77
C VAL A 951 16.69 8.95 27.61
N ALA A 952 15.45 8.50 27.52
CA ALA A 952 14.48 9.03 26.56
C ALA A 952 13.70 10.18 27.22
N LEU A 953 13.74 11.36 26.62
CA LEU A 953 12.98 12.53 27.05
C LEU A 953 11.82 12.77 26.07
N LYS A 954 10.59 12.77 26.56
CA LYS A 954 9.42 13.15 25.74
C LYS A 954 9.19 14.65 25.85
N LEU A 955 9.47 15.37 24.77
CA LEU A 955 9.22 16.81 24.62
C LEU A 955 8.03 17.00 23.66
N LYS A 956 7.07 17.86 24.01
CA LYS A 956 5.89 18.12 23.18
C LYS A 956 5.87 19.60 22.78
N GLY A 957 5.64 19.88 21.49
CA GLY A 957 5.43 21.25 20.98
C GLY A 957 6.66 22.00 20.48
N LEU A 958 7.74 21.31 20.05
CA LEU A 958 8.90 21.94 19.41
C LEU A 958 8.75 21.92 17.88
N LYS A 959 9.04 23.02 17.20
CA LYS A 959 9.04 23.11 15.72
C LYS A 959 10.29 22.44 15.14
N VAL A 960 10.17 21.83 13.96
CA VAL A 960 11.30 21.24 13.21
C VAL A 960 12.38 22.32 12.98
N GLY A 961 13.63 22.01 13.29
CA GLY A 961 14.76 22.96 13.22
C GLY A 961 15.11 23.68 14.52
N THR A 962 14.35 23.48 15.61
CA THR A 962 14.67 24.08 16.92
C THR A 962 15.92 23.44 17.53
N LYS A 963 16.99 24.23 17.75
CA LYS A 963 18.18 23.76 18.49
C LYS A 963 17.86 23.64 19.98
N VAL A 964 17.85 22.41 20.49
CA VAL A 964 17.69 22.12 21.93
C VAL A 964 19.07 21.95 22.56
N VAL A 965 19.40 22.75 23.57
CA VAL A 965 20.66 22.61 24.33
C VAL A 965 20.38 21.85 25.62
N LEU A 966 20.81 20.58 25.68
CA LEU A 966 20.72 19.74 26.87
C LEU A 966 22.02 19.83 27.68
N LYS A 967 21.98 20.46 28.85
CA LYS A 967 23.11 20.44 29.80
C LYS A 967 22.95 19.26 30.76
N LEU A 968 23.65 18.16 30.49
CA LEU A 968 23.74 17.01 31.39
C LEU A 968 24.89 17.22 32.39
N LYS A 969 24.56 17.47 33.66
CA LYS A 969 25.57 17.41 34.74
C LYS A 969 25.80 15.94 35.10
N ARG A 970 26.97 15.41 34.73
CA ARG A 970 27.47 14.15 35.27
C ARG A 970 27.91 14.40 36.72
N ASN A 971 27.06 14.03 37.69
CA ASN A 971 27.55 13.83 39.06
C ASN A 971 28.29 12.50 39.08
N VAL A 972 29.60 12.54 38.87
CA VAL A 972 30.49 11.43 39.23
C VAL A 972 30.54 11.43 40.77
N ARG A 973 29.66 10.67 41.42
CA ARG A 973 29.99 10.17 42.76
C ARG A 973 31.04 9.08 42.55
N ARG A 974 32.19 9.25 43.20
CA ARG A 974 33.09 8.12 43.46
C ARG A 974 32.35 7.09 44.29
#